data_AF-A0A9D8NEL7-F1
#
_entry.id   AF-A0A9D8NEL7-F1
#
_cell.length_a   1.000
_cell.length_b   1.000
_cell.length_c   1.000
_cell.angle_alpha   90.00
_cell.angle_beta   90.00
_cell.angle_gamma   90.00
#
_symmetry.space_group_name_H-M   'P 1'
#
loop_
_entity.id
_entity.type
_entity.pdbx_description
1 polymer ?
#
loop_
_entity_poly.entity_id
_entity_poly.type
_entity_poly.pdbx_seq_one_letter_code
_entity_poly.pdbx_strand_id
1 'polypeptide(L)'
;MKSYKSIFIALLAVLATGCNDFKESPESLIFPEKEIILTATREGLDPGTRSVRQDDGSVYWGPSEEVSVFYGSGINGGSKFVSTNTSIAKAVELQGTIDTTEPGKEYWAVYPYSEVTHCDGSSIMTYIPGVQTGVEGNFSDNAFPAIAKGNSTSLAFWNICGGIKFSVSRSDIKSVEFEANSGEYLCGRARFAFNSEGKPEFTENNYCGPIVTLVAPDNGTFKAGKYYYITMIPAFISGGFTMTFTTETKTGSFRSNAAQEIKRSTFGVLKYIDSKVTNWESNVPVPEYVDLGLSVKWATFNVGASKPEEYGNYYAWGEPTTKASYYESNYLWRDGDTMTKYNGETYVLELADDAAYATLSGSWRMPTEEEMEELLTGCNWTWTTKNGVDGYTVSGKGAYSGNSIFLPAAGCLRGTINSEEGWAGSYWTSTLYYANKFNAIKLDFMYTETSRRTTDSHREYGLPVRPVFCESVTGVSLNKTTMELQLDKTEKLTATVYPSDATNKALEWSSTNPSVAVVDQDGNVTGLAIGSADIIVTTVNGGKTAKCEVTVVAPGYEYVDLGLSVKWATFNVGALRPEEYGNYLAWGETTPKSAYNWKTYAFCNGSDQTLSKYNFSEEYGVFDNLYMLTAKDDAAHFMWSGNWRMPTGDEWSALKNFCTWTWEKRNGVWGYKVSGKGSYSGNSIFLPAGGFMSGSERSLAGSDGYYWASDLYEKGVPSEAFAFGFDSSDKKLYVLPRQTGYLVRPVYAEPTSVSWVSLDCRVDCIYFGESRQLTATVYPETATDQRVTWSSDNPDIVSVTQKGRVTAAMKPGVATITATTVDGERKARCTLSTMKAVTLADIGLSVNWASCNVGASSREEYGDYFAWGETQPKNGYFPGNYLWYDHPSTMLTKYNGDASCGNVDNKVILDREDDAAHAIWGGKWRTPTAEEWQELIDSCTWETVEIDGVKGKRGVSKNPNFYSIFLPFAGGCYGSSEADGKGEIGEYWSSSRVLNNNPRNAYSAKFYLYVESHITDTPRLTGLPIRAVADK
;
A
#
# COMPACT_ATOMS: atom_id res chain seq x y z
N MET A 1 12.50 12.21 -50.89
CA MET A 1 11.23 12.38 -51.64
C MET A 1 11.51 12.16 -53.13
N LYS A 2 10.72 11.32 -53.81
CA LYS A 2 10.55 11.22 -55.28
C LYS A 2 11.72 11.64 -56.21
N SER A 3 12.50 10.68 -56.71
CA SER A 3 12.20 10.10 -58.04
C SER A 3 13.00 8.82 -58.27
N TYR A 4 12.38 7.85 -58.92
CA TYR A 4 12.91 6.52 -59.21
C TYR A 4 13.49 6.44 -60.63
N LYS A 5 14.21 5.33 -60.89
CA LYS A 5 14.47 4.70 -62.20
C LYS A 5 15.52 5.34 -63.13
N SER A 6 16.27 4.58 -63.93
CA SER A 6 16.65 3.14 -63.87
C SER A 6 17.53 2.77 -65.06
N ILE A 7 18.37 1.75 -64.86
CA ILE A 7 18.75 0.70 -65.83
C ILE A 7 19.74 1.09 -66.96
N PHE A 8 20.57 0.09 -67.25
CA PHE A 8 21.76 0.06 -68.10
C PHE A 8 21.41 -0.57 -69.47
N ILE A 9 22.33 -0.44 -70.45
CA ILE A 9 22.38 -1.19 -71.74
C ILE A 9 21.39 -0.75 -72.84
N ALA A 10 21.89 0.00 -73.84
CA ALA A 10 22.14 -0.54 -75.20
C ALA A 10 22.64 0.53 -76.21
N LEU A 11 23.66 0.14 -76.98
CA LEU A 11 24.00 0.51 -78.37
C LEU A 11 23.99 1.99 -78.88
N LEU A 12 25.17 2.34 -79.41
CA LEU A 12 25.42 2.96 -80.74
C LEU A 12 24.78 4.30 -81.15
N ALA A 13 25.67 5.19 -81.64
CA ALA A 13 25.47 6.09 -82.78
C ALA A 13 24.53 7.32 -82.59
N VAL A 14 24.79 8.51 -83.17
CA VAL A 14 25.99 9.07 -83.85
C VAL A 14 25.82 10.60 -84.02
N LEU A 15 26.92 11.32 -84.29
CA LEU A 15 27.00 12.74 -84.76
C LEU A 15 26.61 13.86 -83.75
N ALA A 16 27.13 15.10 -83.84
CA ALA A 16 28.40 15.66 -84.34
C ALA A 16 28.41 17.15 -83.93
N THR A 17 29.49 17.79 -83.48
CA THR A 17 30.60 18.38 -84.26
C THR A 17 31.42 19.24 -83.27
N GLY A 18 32.74 19.45 -83.39
CA GLY A 18 33.72 18.86 -84.30
C GLY A 18 35.14 19.43 -84.07
N CYS A 19 36.14 18.83 -84.75
CA CYS A 19 37.40 19.43 -85.25
C CYS A 19 38.25 20.33 -84.29
N ASN A 20 39.48 19.98 -83.90
CA ASN A 20 40.62 19.73 -84.81
C ASN A 20 41.85 19.09 -84.09
N ASP A 21 42.36 18.00 -84.68
CA ASP A 21 43.75 17.80 -85.17
C ASP A 21 45.05 17.99 -84.33
N PHE A 22 45.94 16.99 -84.53
CA PHE A 22 47.42 16.99 -84.50
C PHE A 22 48.21 17.19 -83.17
N LYS A 23 48.79 16.09 -82.62
CA LYS A 23 50.16 15.64 -82.96
C LYS A 23 50.60 14.32 -82.28
N GLU A 24 51.50 13.62 -82.96
CA GLU A 24 52.21 12.42 -82.48
C GLU A 24 53.29 12.76 -81.42
N SER A 25 53.69 11.75 -80.64
CA SER A 25 54.79 11.82 -79.66
C SER A 25 56.17 11.91 -80.34
N PRO A 26 57.10 12.72 -79.84
CA PRO A 26 58.51 12.61 -80.23
C PRO A 26 59.15 11.37 -79.60
N GLU A 27 60.02 10.71 -80.37
CA GLU A 27 60.82 9.56 -79.92
C GLU A 27 61.80 9.95 -78.80
N SER A 28 62.09 9.01 -77.90
CA SER A 28 62.96 9.24 -76.75
C SER A 28 64.43 9.36 -77.14
N LEU A 29 65.01 10.54 -76.92
CA LEU A 29 66.46 10.73 -76.82
C LEU A 29 67.02 9.84 -75.69
N ILE A 30 67.88 8.89 -76.04
CA ILE A 30 68.59 8.05 -75.06
C ILE A 30 69.82 8.82 -74.59
N PHE A 31 69.75 9.37 -73.38
CA PHE A 31 70.89 9.96 -72.68
C PHE A 31 71.73 8.85 -72.01
N PRO A 32 73.06 9.02 -71.88
CA PRO A 32 73.92 8.00 -71.27
C PRO A 32 73.75 8.02 -69.75
N GLU A 33 72.81 7.20 -69.24
CA GLU A 33 72.71 6.92 -67.81
C GLU A 33 74.04 6.41 -67.25
N LYS A 34 74.42 6.92 -66.08
CA LYS A 34 75.65 6.51 -65.41
C LYS A 34 75.32 5.65 -64.19
N GLU A 35 76.00 4.52 -64.06
CA GLU A 35 76.00 3.72 -62.84
C GLU A 35 76.70 4.50 -61.71
N ILE A 36 76.03 4.62 -60.57
CA ILE A 36 76.52 5.34 -59.39
C ILE A 36 76.30 4.45 -58.16
N ILE A 37 77.29 4.45 -57.26
CA ILE A 37 77.15 3.93 -55.90
C ILE A 37 77.00 5.14 -54.97
N LEU A 38 75.90 5.16 -54.21
CA LEU A 38 75.62 6.16 -53.19
C LEU A 38 75.87 5.55 -51.80
N THR A 39 76.52 6.28 -50.91
CA THR A 39 76.61 5.88 -49.50
C THR A 39 75.47 6.54 -48.73
N ALA A 40 74.51 5.76 -48.27
CA ALA A 40 73.37 6.26 -47.51
C ALA A 40 73.54 6.03 -46.00
N THR A 41 73.39 7.10 -45.22
CA THR A 41 73.36 7.11 -43.75
C THR A 41 72.00 7.62 -43.27
N ARG A 42 71.63 7.39 -42.00
CA ARG A 42 70.44 8.00 -41.38
C ARG A 42 70.84 8.88 -40.20
N GLU A 43 70.05 9.93 -39.95
CA GLU A 43 70.20 10.84 -38.81
C GLU A 43 70.09 10.13 -37.45
N GLY A 44 70.98 10.46 -36.50
CA GLY A 44 70.74 10.31 -35.06
C GLY A 44 71.36 9.11 -34.34
N LEU A 45 71.91 9.37 -33.15
CA LEU A 45 72.15 8.35 -32.10
C LEU A 45 71.04 8.32 -31.03
N ASP A 46 70.00 9.15 -31.19
CA ASP A 46 68.81 9.13 -30.33
C ASP A 46 67.83 8.01 -30.73
N PRO A 47 67.09 7.41 -29.78
CA PRO A 47 66.35 6.18 -30.00
C PRO A 47 65.01 6.38 -30.73
N GLY A 48 65.08 6.53 -32.06
CA GLY A 48 63.93 6.48 -32.94
C GLY A 48 64.31 6.13 -34.38
N THR A 49 63.53 5.23 -35.02
CA THR A 49 63.28 5.17 -36.48
C THR A 49 64.18 4.31 -37.42
N ARG A 50 64.36 3.01 -37.10
CA ARG A 50 64.72 1.98 -38.13
C ARG A 50 63.46 1.51 -38.87
N SER A 51 63.58 1.09 -40.13
CA SER A 51 62.61 0.16 -40.76
C SER A 51 62.50 -1.16 -39.98
N VAL A 52 63.61 -1.67 -39.42
CA VAL A 52 63.63 -2.84 -38.52
C VAL A 52 64.21 -2.48 -37.15
N ARG A 53 63.38 -2.04 -36.20
CA ARG A 53 63.78 -1.59 -34.85
C ARG A 53 64.53 -2.70 -34.08
N GLN A 54 65.67 -2.35 -33.47
CA GLN A 54 66.38 -3.24 -32.53
C GLN A 54 66.00 -2.89 -31.08
N ASP A 55 66.27 -3.79 -30.15
CA ASP A 55 65.96 -3.63 -28.72
C ASP A 55 66.63 -2.38 -28.08
N ASP A 56 67.78 -1.93 -28.63
CA ASP A 56 68.50 -0.73 -28.20
C ASP A 56 67.90 0.60 -28.71
N GLY A 57 66.98 0.54 -29.69
CA GLY A 57 66.35 1.70 -30.31
C GLY A 57 67.13 2.46 -31.40
N SER A 58 68.34 2.04 -31.83
CA SER A 58 69.21 2.83 -32.75
C SER A 58 68.83 2.76 -34.25
N VAL A 59 69.71 3.07 -35.24
CA VAL A 59 69.42 3.18 -36.72
C VAL A 59 70.56 2.67 -37.64
N TYR A 60 70.41 1.91 -38.77
CA TYR A 60 69.36 0.96 -39.24
C TYR A 60 68.81 1.17 -40.70
N TRP A 61 69.54 0.68 -41.73
CA TRP A 61 69.08 0.14 -43.04
C TRP A 61 69.00 -1.40 -43.05
N GLY A 62 68.03 -1.99 -43.76
CA GLY A 62 67.93 -3.43 -44.04
C GLY A 62 68.64 -3.92 -45.33
N PRO A 63 68.66 -5.24 -45.56
CA PRO A 63 69.00 -5.81 -46.87
C PRO A 63 67.89 -5.52 -47.89
N SER A 64 68.26 -5.37 -49.17
CA SER A 64 67.33 -5.14 -50.29
C SER A 64 66.43 -3.89 -50.20
N GLU A 65 66.74 -2.94 -49.31
CA GLU A 65 66.04 -1.66 -49.21
C GLU A 65 66.14 -0.86 -50.51
N GLU A 66 65.04 -0.21 -50.91
CA GLU A 66 64.93 0.52 -52.17
C GLU A 66 64.71 2.02 -51.95
N VAL A 67 65.30 2.86 -52.79
CA VAL A 67 65.29 4.33 -52.69
C VAL A 67 65.02 4.96 -54.05
N SER A 68 64.19 6.00 -54.07
CA SER A 68 64.00 6.92 -55.21
C SER A 68 65.06 8.01 -55.18
N VAL A 69 65.86 8.18 -56.24
CA VAL A 69 66.93 9.19 -56.33
C VAL A 69 66.69 10.12 -57.53
N PHE A 70 66.89 11.41 -57.31
CA PHE A 70 66.80 12.47 -58.31
C PHE A 70 68.12 13.26 -58.32
N TYR A 71 68.51 13.78 -59.47
CA TYR A 71 69.67 14.66 -59.61
C TYR A 71 69.19 15.97 -60.25
N GLY A 72 69.09 17.03 -59.44
CA GLY A 72 68.31 18.21 -59.78
C GLY A 72 66.80 18.01 -59.56
N SER A 73 65.99 18.21 -60.61
CA SER A 73 64.53 18.10 -60.59
C SER A 73 64.06 16.95 -61.49
N GLY A 74 63.06 16.17 -61.05
CA GLY A 74 62.47 15.10 -61.83
C GLY A 74 61.02 14.79 -61.42
N ILE A 75 60.20 14.47 -62.42
CA ILE A 75 58.80 14.07 -62.27
C ILE A 75 58.69 12.56 -62.56
N ASN A 76 57.93 11.84 -61.72
CA ASN A 76 57.79 10.36 -61.67
C ASN A 76 58.99 9.61 -61.05
N GLY A 77 58.81 9.12 -59.81
CA GLY A 77 59.49 7.96 -59.21
C GLY A 77 60.97 8.10 -58.82
N GLY A 78 61.74 8.92 -59.54
CA GLY A 78 63.20 8.96 -59.45
C GLY A 78 63.85 7.69 -60.00
N SER A 79 65.17 7.75 -60.22
CA SER A 79 65.97 6.55 -60.46
C SER A 79 65.89 5.63 -59.25
N LYS A 80 65.64 4.34 -59.48
CA LYS A 80 65.59 3.33 -58.43
C LYS A 80 67.01 2.90 -58.04
N PHE A 81 67.35 3.08 -56.77
CA PHE A 81 68.61 2.63 -56.17
C PHE A 81 68.32 1.54 -55.13
N VAL A 82 69.12 0.47 -55.12
CA VAL A 82 68.89 -0.71 -54.26
C VAL A 82 70.09 -0.97 -53.37
N SER A 83 69.83 -1.32 -52.11
CA SER A 83 70.82 -1.76 -51.11
C SER A 83 71.62 -2.97 -51.60
N THR A 84 72.95 -2.83 -51.65
CA THR A 84 73.88 -3.95 -51.92
C THR A 84 74.20 -4.77 -50.67
N ASN A 85 73.78 -4.31 -49.48
CA ASN A 85 74.07 -4.98 -48.22
C ASN A 85 73.22 -6.25 -48.05
N THR A 86 73.89 -7.32 -47.60
CA THR A 86 73.26 -8.60 -47.21
C THR A 86 72.83 -8.66 -45.74
N SER A 87 73.06 -7.60 -44.97
CA SER A 87 72.76 -7.52 -43.53
C SER A 87 72.48 -6.08 -43.08
N ILE A 88 71.88 -5.94 -41.89
CA ILE A 88 71.46 -4.64 -41.33
C ILE A 88 72.67 -3.75 -40.99
N ALA A 89 72.63 -2.46 -41.37
CA ALA A 89 73.79 -1.57 -41.24
C ALA A 89 73.43 -0.10 -40.92
N LYS A 90 74.37 0.63 -40.31
CA LYS A 90 74.23 2.08 -40.03
C LYS A 90 74.44 2.95 -41.28
N ALA A 91 75.30 2.47 -42.18
CA ALA A 91 75.53 3.01 -43.51
C ALA A 91 75.37 1.87 -44.52
N VAL A 92 74.83 2.17 -45.70
CA VAL A 92 74.60 1.20 -46.78
C VAL A 92 75.09 1.77 -48.10
N GLU A 93 75.60 0.91 -48.97
CA GLU A 93 75.82 1.26 -50.38
C GLU A 93 74.53 0.98 -51.16
N LEU A 94 74.04 2.00 -51.86
CA LEU A 94 72.90 1.91 -52.76
C LEU A 94 73.42 2.00 -54.20
N GLN A 95 73.09 1.03 -55.03
CA GLN A 95 73.52 0.96 -56.44
C GLN A 95 72.34 1.23 -57.36
N GLY A 96 72.55 2.04 -58.40
CA GLY A 96 71.54 2.40 -59.39
C GLY A 96 72.12 3.22 -60.54
N THR A 97 71.31 3.46 -61.57
CA THR A 97 71.67 4.29 -62.73
C THR A 97 70.90 5.61 -62.70
N ILE A 98 71.57 6.71 -63.02
CA ILE A 98 70.95 8.05 -63.08
C ILE A 98 71.61 8.92 -64.13
N ASP A 99 70.81 9.78 -64.77
CA ASP A 99 71.30 10.81 -65.68
C ASP A 99 72.02 11.92 -64.89
N THR A 100 73.21 12.30 -65.35
CA THR A 100 74.05 13.34 -64.75
C THR A 100 74.55 14.38 -65.77
N THR A 101 73.91 14.47 -66.95
CA THR A 101 74.36 15.35 -68.05
C THR A 101 74.36 16.85 -67.74
N GLU A 102 73.67 17.30 -66.69
CA GLU A 102 73.80 18.66 -66.13
C GLU A 102 74.75 18.67 -64.91
N PRO A 103 76.08 18.86 -65.07
CA PRO A 103 77.01 18.85 -63.94
C PRO A 103 76.76 20.02 -62.97
N GLY A 104 76.81 19.74 -61.67
CA GLY A 104 76.64 20.74 -60.60
C GLY A 104 75.24 20.84 -59.99
N LYS A 105 74.37 19.84 -60.19
CA LYS A 105 73.08 19.73 -59.50
C LYS A 105 73.24 18.96 -58.19
N GLU A 106 72.28 19.13 -57.29
CA GLU A 106 72.22 18.41 -56.02
C GLU A 106 71.49 17.07 -56.19
N TYR A 107 71.97 16.03 -55.52
CA TYR A 107 71.23 14.78 -55.36
C TYR A 107 70.12 14.98 -54.32
N TRP A 108 68.93 14.48 -54.63
CA TRP A 108 67.78 14.39 -53.75
C TRP A 108 67.33 12.93 -53.69
N ALA A 109 66.86 12.43 -52.55
CA ALA A 109 66.39 11.05 -52.45
C ALA A 109 65.23 10.86 -51.47
N VAL A 110 64.43 9.81 -51.70
CA VAL A 110 63.32 9.37 -50.86
C VAL A 110 63.44 7.88 -50.57
N TYR A 111 63.31 7.53 -49.30
CA TYR A 111 63.10 6.17 -48.83
C TYR A 111 61.68 6.06 -48.25
N PRO A 112 60.95 4.94 -48.47
CA PRO A 112 61.25 3.89 -49.45
C PRO A 112 61.07 4.38 -50.89
N TYR A 113 61.55 3.61 -51.86
CA TYR A 113 61.25 3.81 -53.28
C TYR A 113 59.74 3.87 -53.51
N SER A 114 59.30 4.83 -54.32
CA SER A 114 57.90 4.92 -54.72
C SER A 114 57.74 5.69 -56.03
N GLU A 115 57.07 5.07 -57.00
CA GLU A 115 56.81 5.61 -58.34
C GLU A 115 56.04 6.94 -58.34
N VAL A 116 55.31 7.24 -57.26
CA VAL A 116 54.55 8.49 -57.10
C VAL A 116 55.33 9.60 -56.38
N THR A 117 56.62 9.41 -56.09
CA THR A 117 57.48 10.49 -55.57
C THR A 117 57.86 11.48 -56.69
N HIS A 118 58.02 12.74 -56.31
CA HIS A 118 58.36 13.83 -57.24
C HIS A 118 59.35 14.79 -56.58
N CYS A 119 60.28 15.35 -57.34
CA CYS A 119 61.17 16.40 -56.87
C CYS A 119 61.23 17.56 -57.87
N ASP A 120 60.91 18.78 -57.45
CA ASP A 120 60.97 19.97 -58.31
C ASP A 120 62.32 20.71 -58.24
N GLY A 121 63.34 20.09 -57.62
CA GLY A 121 64.65 20.69 -57.37
C GLY A 121 64.69 21.67 -56.18
N SER A 122 63.54 21.99 -55.59
CA SER A 122 63.41 22.80 -54.36
C SER A 122 62.76 22.04 -53.20
N SER A 123 61.96 21.01 -53.51
CA SER A 123 61.21 20.21 -52.57
C SER A 123 60.99 18.78 -53.09
N ILE A 124 60.59 17.89 -52.19
CA ILE A 124 60.16 16.52 -52.46
C ILE A 124 58.67 16.39 -52.11
N MET A 125 57.88 15.75 -52.98
CA MET A 125 56.55 15.24 -52.65
C MET A 125 56.58 13.72 -52.49
N THR A 126 56.00 13.21 -51.41
CA THR A 126 55.91 11.77 -51.11
C THR A 126 54.59 11.43 -50.41
N TYR A 127 54.28 10.14 -50.25
CA TYR A 127 53.01 9.64 -49.72
C TYR A 127 53.17 8.99 -48.34
N ILE A 128 52.34 9.40 -47.39
CA ILE A 128 52.20 8.79 -46.06
C ILE A 128 50.85 8.03 -46.06
N PRO A 129 50.82 6.72 -45.81
CA PRO A 129 49.59 5.92 -45.89
C PRO A 129 48.59 6.26 -44.77
N GLY A 130 47.34 6.50 -45.13
CA GLY A 130 46.24 6.72 -44.18
C GLY A 130 45.64 5.43 -43.59
N VAL A 131 45.89 4.28 -44.21
CA VAL A 131 45.63 2.97 -43.62
C VAL A 131 46.97 2.24 -43.47
N GLN A 132 47.25 1.78 -42.26
CA GLN A 132 48.52 1.17 -41.85
C GLN A 132 48.26 -0.20 -41.21
N THR A 133 49.21 -1.13 -41.31
CA THR A 133 49.13 -2.45 -40.67
C THR A 133 49.97 -2.46 -39.39
N GLY A 134 49.37 -2.85 -38.27
CA GLY A 134 50.01 -2.85 -36.95
C GLY A 134 51.09 -3.93 -36.82
N VAL A 135 52.33 -3.51 -36.57
CA VAL A 135 53.46 -4.41 -36.29
C VAL A 135 53.78 -4.36 -34.79
N GLU A 136 53.96 -5.53 -34.15
CA GLU A 136 54.27 -5.57 -32.72
C GLU A 136 55.63 -4.91 -32.44
N GLY A 137 55.64 -3.82 -31.68
CA GLY A 137 56.85 -3.10 -31.29
C GLY A 137 57.45 -2.18 -32.36
N ASN A 138 56.84 -2.09 -33.55
CA ASN A 138 57.33 -1.31 -34.71
C ASN A 138 56.20 -0.58 -35.45
N PHE A 139 56.53 0.26 -36.44
CA PHE A 139 55.55 0.83 -37.37
C PHE A 139 55.33 -0.06 -38.60
N SER A 140 54.30 0.26 -39.40
CA SER A 140 53.98 -0.46 -40.64
C SER A 140 55.04 -0.23 -41.72
N ASP A 141 55.36 -1.27 -42.49
CA ASP A 141 56.29 -1.18 -43.62
C ASP A 141 55.87 -0.08 -44.60
N ASN A 142 56.84 0.69 -45.09
CA ASN A 142 56.66 1.87 -45.93
C ASN A 142 55.91 3.07 -45.33
N ALA A 143 55.36 2.98 -44.11
CA ALA A 143 54.61 4.08 -43.51
C ALA A 143 55.49 5.21 -42.91
N PHE A 144 56.81 4.99 -42.81
CA PHE A 144 57.73 5.95 -42.20
C PHE A 144 58.84 6.43 -43.16
N PRO A 145 58.52 7.32 -44.11
CA PRO A 145 59.47 7.78 -45.12
C PRO A 145 60.58 8.70 -44.57
N ALA A 146 61.69 8.75 -45.29
CA ALA A 146 62.84 9.61 -45.04
C ALA A 146 63.34 10.24 -46.34
N ILE A 147 63.89 11.45 -46.27
CA ILE A 147 64.42 12.17 -47.44
C ILE A 147 65.88 12.57 -47.23
N ALA A 148 66.64 12.66 -48.32
CA ALA A 148 68.02 13.15 -48.31
C ALA A 148 68.22 14.23 -49.37
N LYS A 149 69.23 15.08 -49.13
CA LYS A 149 69.73 16.09 -50.07
C LYS A 149 71.23 16.23 -49.91
N GLY A 150 71.99 16.35 -51.00
CA GLY A 150 73.42 16.58 -50.93
C GLY A 150 74.13 16.79 -52.28
N ASN A 151 75.30 17.43 -52.23
CA ASN A 151 76.13 17.72 -53.41
C ASN A 151 77.22 16.64 -53.65
N SER A 152 77.02 15.44 -53.11
CA SER A 152 77.94 14.30 -53.23
C SER A 152 77.17 12.99 -53.24
N THR A 153 77.84 11.90 -53.59
CA THR A 153 77.28 10.54 -53.51
C THR A 153 77.09 10.02 -52.08
N SER A 154 77.54 10.76 -51.06
CA SER A 154 77.22 10.48 -49.65
C SER A 154 75.96 11.25 -49.25
N LEU A 155 74.88 10.52 -48.93
CA LEU A 155 73.57 11.06 -48.57
C LEU A 155 73.21 10.74 -47.11
N ALA A 156 72.79 11.77 -46.37
CA ALA A 156 72.20 11.63 -45.06
C ALA A 156 70.67 11.68 -45.19
N PHE A 157 70.00 10.59 -44.83
CA PHE A 157 68.55 10.47 -44.82
C PHE A 157 67.98 10.93 -43.47
N TRP A 158 67.02 11.83 -43.57
CA TRP A 158 66.29 12.45 -42.49
C TRP A 158 64.86 11.98 -42.55
N ASN A 159 64.39 11.30 -41.51
CA ASN A 159 62.98 10.91 -41.44
C ASN A 159 62.11 12.16 -41.43
N ILE A 160 60.99 12.12 -42.15
CA ILE A 160 60.08 13.28 -42.32
C ILE A 160 58.81 13.18 -41.47
N CYS A 161 58.48 11.99 -40.99
CA CYS A 161 57.29 11.76 -40.17
C CYS A 161 57.57 11.80 -38.67
N GLY A 162 56.51 11.94 -37.89
CA GLY A 162 56.44 11.66 -36.46
C GLY A 162 55.30 10.69 -36.18
N GLY A 163 54.73 10.75 -34.98
CA GLY A 163 53.42 10.16 -34.71
C GLY A 163 53.17 9.81 -33.25
N ILE A 164 52.48 8.68 -33.04
CA ILE A 164 52.06 8.20 -31.73
C ILE A 164 52.45 6.73 -31.56
N LYS A 165 53.04 6.42 -30.41
CA LYS A 165 53.27 5.07 -29.89
C LYS A 165 52.20 4.78 -28.85
N PHE A 166 51.35 3.78 -29.08
CA PHE A 166 50.28 3.44 -28.14
C PHE A 166 50.31 1.97 -27.74
N SER A 167 49.63 1.62 -26.64
CA SER A 167 49.35 0.24 -26.26
C SER A 167 47.88 0.09 -25.87
N VAL A 168 47.29 -1.06 -26.22
CA VAL A 168 45.94 -1.43 -25.76
C VAL A 168 45.98 -2.30 -24.51
N SER A 169 44.94 -2.21 -23.69
CA SER A 169 44.68 -3.08 -22.54
C SER A 169 43.81 -4.29 -22.91
N ARG A 170 42.92 -4.15 -23.90
CA ARG A 170 42.06 -5.22 -24.42
C ARG A 170 42.74 -6.01 -25.53
N SER A 171 42.32 -7.26 -25.71
CA SER A 171 42.80 -8.20 -26.75
C SER A 171 41.78 -8.48 -27.86
N ASP A 172 40.64 -7.77 -27.88
CA ASP A 172 39.54 -7.94 -28.84
C ASP A 172 39.43 -6.79 -29.87
N ILE A 173 40.35 -5.82 -29.80
CA ILE A 173 40.40 -4.67 -30.72
C ILE A 173 41.03 -5.11 -32.04
N LYS A 174 40.34 -4.84 -33.16
CA LYS A 174 40.74 -5.15 -34.54
C LYS A 174 41.30 -3.95 -35.30
N SER A 175 40.84 -2.74 -35.02
CA SER A 175 41.39 -1.50 -35.61
C SER A 175 41.43 -0.34 -34.61
N VAL A 176 42.33 0.60 -34.86
CA VAL A 176 42.47 1.85 -34.11
C VAL A 176 42.62 3.01 -35.08
N GLU A 177 41.71 3.97 -35.04
CA GLU A 177 41.76 5.20 -35.82
C GLU A 177 42.28 6.35 -34.96
N PHE A 178 43.11 7.22 -35.52
CA PHE A 178 43.58 8.45 -34.89
C PHE A 178 43.19 9.64 -35.76
N GLU A 179 42.33 10.50 -35.25
CA GLU A 179 41.76 11.67 -35.92
C GLU A 179 42.22 12.98 -35.28
N ALA A 180 42.61 13.96 -36.09
CA ALA A 180 42.82 15.34 -35.65
C ALA A 180 41.47 16.07 -35.48
N ASN A 181 41.14 16.50 -34.26
CA ASN A 181 39.82 17.03 -33.91
C ASN A 181 39.42 18.33 -34.63
N SER A 182 40.37 19.06 -35.20
CA SER A 182 40.13 20.29 -35.96
C SER A 182 40.43 20.12 -37.46
N GLY A 183 40.56 18.88 -37.93
CA GLY A 183 40.74 18.54 -39.34
C GLY A 183 42.15 18.76 -39.88
N GLU A 184 43.16 18.94 -39.02
CA GLU A 184 44.55 19.04 -39.44
C GLU A 184 45.03 17.76 -40.13
N TYR A 185 45.83 17.92 -41.18
CA TYR A 185 46.25 16.82 -42.04
C TYR A 185 47.33 15.93 -41.40
N LEU A 186 47.09 14.61 -41.38
CA LEU A 186 47.98 13.62 -40.75
C LEU A 186 48.64 12.65 -41.75
N CYS A 187 47.97 12.34 -42.87
CA CYS A 187 48.46 11.37 -43.87
C CYS A 187 48.01 11.73 -45.30
N GLY A 188 48.72 11.27 -46.32
CA GLY A 188 48.45 11.51 -47.73
C GLY A 188 49.69 12.00 -48.48
N ARG A 189 49.51 12.74 -49.59
CA ARG A 189 50.64 13.30 -50.36
C ARG A 189 51.09 14.64 -49.75
N ALA A 190 52.30 14.64 -49.21
CA ALA A 190 52.89 15.77 -48.50
C ALA A 190 54.19 16.24 -49.16
N ARG A 191 54.41 17.56 -49.16
CA ARG A 191 55.61 18.22 -49.69
C ARG A 191 56.55 18.65 -48.56
N PHE A 192 57.83 18.39 -48.74
CA PHE A 192 58.90 18.73 -47.82
C PHE A 192 60.05 19.44 -48.55
N ALA A 193 60.55 20.53 -47.98
CA ALA A 193 61.77 21.20 -48.43
C ALA A 193 62.87 21.07 -47.36
N PHE A 194 64.09 21.50 -47.66
CA PHE A 194 65.15 21.64 -46.67
C PHE A 194 65.28 23.10 -46.25
N ASN A 195 65.26 23.36 -44.95
CA ASN A 195 65.42 24.70 -44.40
C ASN A 195 66.89 25.17 -44.42
N SER A 196 67.15 26.39 -43.95
CA SER A 196 68.50 26.98 -43.92
C SER A 196 69.50 26.25 -43.02
N GLU A 197 69.04 25.38 -42.12
CA GLU A 197 69.89 24.49 -41.29
C GLU A 197 70.17 23.14 -41.97
N GLY A 198 69.64 22.89 -43.18
CA GLY A 198 69.78 21.61 -43.88
C GLY A 198 68.90 20.49 -43.30
N LYS A 199 67.78 20.82 -42.65
CA LYS A 199 66.81 19.86 -42.10
C LYS A 199 65.51 19.84 -42.92
N PRO A 200 64.84 18.69 -43.07
CA PRO A 200 63.51 18.66 -43.68
C PRO A 200 62.47 19.45 -42.89
N GLU A 201 61.67 20.21 -43.62
CA GLU A 201 60.53 20.97 -43.13
C GLU A 201 59.32 20.70 -44.04
N PHE A 202 58.15 20.52 -43.44
CA PHE A 202 56.89 20.32 -44.16
C PHE A 202 56.39 21.67 -44.72
N THR A 203 56.06 21.74 -46.01
CA THR A 203 55.79 23.02 -46.70
C THR A 203 54.41 23.13 -47.33
N GLU A 204 53.84 22.02 -47.84
CA GLU A 204 52.55 22.04 -48.55
C GLU A 204 51.86 20.67 -48.48
N ASN A 205 50.52 20.68 -48.50
CA ASN A 205 49.68 19.50 -48.66
C ASN A 205 48.88 19.60 -49.97
N ASN A 206 48.88 18.53 -50.77
CA ASN A 206 47.83 18.28 -51.76
C ASN A 206 47.27 16.86 -51.53
N TYR A 207 45.98 16.72 -51.23
CA TYR A 207 45.27 15.44 -51.02
C TYR A 207 45.61 14.62 -49.75
N CYS A 208 45.98 15.27 -48.64
CA CYS A 208 46.00 14.63 -47.31
C CYS A 208 44.64 14.63 -46.61
N GLY A 209 44.48 13.72 -45.64
CA GLY A 209 43.32 13.60 -44.74
C GLY A 209 43.69 13.68 -43.25
N PRO A 210 42.72 13.86 -42.34
CA PRO A 210 42.95 14.06 -40.91
C PRO A 210 42.88 12.80 -40.05
N ILE A 211 42.68 11.61 -40.66
CA ILE A 211 42.49 10.33 -39.97
C ILE A 211 43.55 9.33 -40.44
N VAL A 212 44.18 8.62 -39.50
CA VAL A 212 45.03 7.45 -39.78
C VAL A 212 44.47 6.22 -39.08
N THR A 213 44.16 5.18 -39.85
CA THR A 213 43.60 3.90 -39.36
C THR A 213 44.69 2.84 -39.31
N LEU A 214 44.98 2.30 -38.13
CA LEU A 214 45.86 1.15 -37.93
C LEU A 214 45.02 -0.12 -37.75
N VAL A 215 45.19 -1.09 -38.66
CA VAL A 215 44.51 -2.40 -38.59
C VAL A 215 45.42 -3.41 -37.88
N ALA A 216 44.84 -4.30 -37.08
CA ALA A 216 45.58 -5.39 -36.43
C ALA A 216 46.21 -6.33 -37.47
N PRO A 217 47.36 -6.96 -37.16
CA PRO A 217 48.00 -7.91 -38.07
C PRO A 217 47.11 -9.13 -38.36
N ASP A 218 47.29 -9.71 -39.55
CA ASP A 218 46.67 -10.97 -39.99
C ASP A 218 45.11 -11.02 -39.92
N ASN A 219 44.44 -9.86 -40.02
CA ASN A 219 42.98 -9.70 -39.76
C ASN A 219 42.53 -10.14 -38.34
N GLY A 220 43.48 -10.33 -37.42
CA GLY A 220 43.24 -10.73 -36.03
C GLY A 220 42.93 -9.54 -35.12
N THR A 221 43.56 -9.53 -33.94
CA THR A 221 43.39 -8.47 -32.93
C THR A 221 44.74 -7.98 -32.40
N PHE A 222 44.77 -6.78 -31.86
CA PHE A 222 45.94 -6.24 -31.17
C PHE A 222 46.20 -7.00 -29.86
N LYS A 223 47.47 -7.29 -29.58
CA LYS A 223 47.87 -7.97 -28.35
C LYS A 223 47.88 -6.99 -27.18
N ALA A 224 47.07 -7.26 -26.16
CA ALA A 224 47.07 -6.52 -24.90
C ALA A 224 48.49 -6.37 -24.32
N GLY A 225 48.82 -5.18 -23.81
CA GLY A 225 50.14 -4.90 -23.25
C GLY A 225 51.23 -4.56 -24.26
N LYS A 226 51.04 -4.82 -25.56
CA LYS A 226 52.06 -4.57 -26.58
C LYS A 226 51.95 -3.17 -27.18
N TYR A 227 53.08 -2.65 -27.67
CA TYR A 227 53.18 -1.33 -28.27
C TYR A 227 53.05 -1.39 -29.79
N TYR A 228 52.27 -0.48 -30.35
CA TYR A 228 52.07 -0.27 -31.77
C TYR A 228 52.27 1.21 -32.10
N TYR A 229 52.53 1.53 -33.37
CA TYR A 229 52.93 2.87 -33.81
C TYR A 229 52.04 3.32 -34.98
N ILE A 230 51.52 4.54 -34.87
CA ILE A 230 50.80 5.24 -35.95
C ILE A 230 51.72 6.35 -36.43
N THR A 231 52.01 6.37 -37.73
CA THR A 231 52.94 7.32 -38.35
C THR A 231 52.18 8.43 -39.07
N MET A 232 52.67 9.67 -38.93
CA MET A 232 51.95 10.88 -39.35
C MET A 232 52.92 11.95 -39.87
N ILE A 233 52.43 12.82 -40.74
CA ILE A 233 53.08 14.07 -41.14
C ILE A 233 53.24 14.98 -39.89
N PRO A 234 54.33 15.77 -39.76
CA PRO A 234 54.46 16.73 -38.67
C PRO A 234 53.34 17.78 -38.70
N ALA A 235 52.65 17.94 -37.59
CA ALA A 235 51.46 18.78 -37.47
C ALA A 235 51.28 19.31 -36.04
N PHE A 236 50.68 20.48 -35.90
CA PHE A 236 50.19 20.98 -34.62
C PHE A 236 48.67 20.78 -34.56
N ILE A 237 48.22 19.74 -33.85
CA ILE A 237 46.79 19.43 -33.71
C ILE A 237 46.20 20.27 -32.57
N SER A 238 45.62 21.40 -32.95
CA SER A 238 45.21 22.50 -32.08
C SER A 238 43.98 22.16 -31.22
N GLY A 239 43.02 21.42 -31.78
CA GLY A 239 41.86 20.86 -31.06
C GLY A 239 42.14 19.53 -30.35
N GLY A 240 43.39 19.06 -30.33
CA GLY A 240 43.76 17.72 -29.90
C GLY A 240 43.30 16.63 -30.87
N PHE A 241 43.03 15.43 -30.37
CA PHE A 241 42.74 14.24 -31.17
C PHE A 241 41.61 13.38 -30.61
N THR A 242 41.07 12.50 -31.46
CA THR A 242 40.22 11.38 -31.06
C THR A 242 40.88 10.09 -31.48
N MET A 243 40.91 9.10 -30.59
CA MET A 243 41.28 7.72 -30.90
C MET A 243 40.06 6.82 -30.81
N THR A 244 39.73 6.15 -31.90
CA THR A 244 38.57 5.25 -32.00
C THR A 244 39.06 3.81 -32.06
N PHE A 245 38.56 2.96 -31.17
CA PHE A 245 38.94 1.54 -31.05
C PHE A 245 37.75 0.68 -31.46
N THR A 246 37.97 -0.24 -32.39
CA THR A 246 36.89 -1.09 -32.93
C THR A 246 37.18 -2.56 -32.63
N THR A 247 36.22 -3.25 -32.03
CA THR A 247 36.20 -4.72 -31.86
C THR A 247 35.30 -5.35 -32.92
N GLU A 248 35.05 -6.66 -32.85
CA GLU A 248 34.06 -7.33 -33.73
C GLU A 248 32.67 -6.69 -33.67
N THR A 249 32.23 -6.29 -32.48
CA THR A 249 30.82 -5.90 -32.21
C THR A 249 30.66 -4.51 -31.62
N LYS A 250 31.74 -3.80 -31.26
CA LYS A 250 31.67 -2.51 -30.58
C LYS A 250 32.72 -1.53 -31.06
N THR A 251 32.38 -0.24 -31.06
CA THR A 251 33.31 0.88 -31.21
C THR A 251 33.34 1.68 -29.93
N GLY A 252 34.50 2.18 -29.52
CA GLY A 252 34.59 3.12 -28.41
C GLY A 252 35.70 4.13 -28.65
N SER A 253 35.46 5.39 -28.32
CA SER A 253 36.39 6.48 -28.65
C SER A 253 36.89 7.21 -27.40
N PHE A 254 38.19 7.50 -27.39
CA PHE A 254 38.84 8.39 -26.43
C PHE A 254 39.12 9.74 -27.11
N ARG A 255 38.56 10.83 -26.60
CA ARG A 255 38.80 12.18 -27.09
C ARG A 255 39.69 12.98 -26.13
N SER A 256 40.77 13.54 -26.65
CA SER A 256 41.62 14.53 -25.99
C SER A 256 41.44 15.88 -26.66
N ASN A 257 41.03 16.90 -25.91
CA ASN A 257 41.01 18.28 -26.39
C ASN A 257 42.33 19.03 -26.08
N ALA A 258 43.35 18.34 -25.55
CA ALA A 258 44.65 18.94 -25.31
C ALA A 258 45.41 19.05 -26.63
N ALA A 259 45.83 20.28 -26.98
CA ALA A 259 46.65 20.53 -28.16
C ALA A 259 47.94 19.71 -28.08
N GLN A 260 48.33 19.10 -29.20
CA GLN A 260 49.49 18.22 -29.28
C GLN A 260 50.32 18.55 -30.53
N GLU A 261 51.64 18.55 -30.36
CA GLU A 261 52.59 18.76 -31.44
C GLU A 261 53.13 17.40 -31.89
N ILE A 262 52.92 17.05 -33.16
CA ILE A 262 53.49 15.87 -33.82
C ILE A 262 54.81 16.31 -34.45
N LYS A 263 55.93 15.93 -33.82
CA LYS A 263 57.27 16.29 -34.28
C LYS A 263 57.90 15.19 -35.11
N ARG A 264 58.64 15.61 -36.14
CA ARG A 264 59.58 14.78 -36.90
C ARG A 264 60.43 13.91 -35.96
N SER A 265 60.60 12.63 -36.29
CA SER A 265 61.34 11.62 -35.51
C SER A 265 60.84 11.38 -34.07
N THR A 266 59.71 11.96 -33.65
CA THR A 266 59.19 11.88 -32.28
C THR A 266 57.87 11.12 -32.22
N PHE A 267 57.72 10.27 -31.20
CA PHE A 267 56.46 9.54 -30.95
C PHE A 267 55.92 9.85 -29.55
N GLY A 268 54.74 10.47 -29.49
CA GLY A 268 54.01 10.64 -28.23
C GLY A 268 53.56 9.29 -27.67
N VAL A 269 53.59 9.09 -26.34
CA VAL A 269 53.33 7.78 -25.71
C VAL A 269 51.95 7.73 -25.06
N LEU A 270 51.06 6.88 -25.58
CA LEU A 270 49.70 6.67 -25.07
C LEU A 270 49.52 5.23 -24.55
N LYS A 271 49.73 5.02 -23.25
CA LYS A 271 49.62 3.69 -22.61
C LYS A 271 48.19 3.39 -22.16
N TYR A 272 47.65 2.24 -22.58
CA TYR A 272 46.31 1.72 -22.23
C TYR A 272 45.20 2.74 -22.46
N ILE A 273 45.25 3.40 -23.62
CA ILE A 273 44.39 4.52 -23.94
C ILE A 273 42.91 4.09 -24.12
N ASP A 274 42.70 2.85 -24.54
CA ASP A 274 41.42 2.12 -24.58
C ASP A 274 40.80 1.90 -23.18
N SER A 275 41.61 1.77 -22.13
CA SER A 275 41.10 1.66 -20.75
C SER A 275 40.46 2.96 -20.22
N LYS A 276 40.64 4.08 -20.94
CA LYS A 276 40.00 5.37 -20.65
C LYS A 276 38.71 5.60 -21.44
N VAL A 277 38.33 4.66 -22.31
CA VAL A 277 37.07 4.69 -23.05
C VAL A 277 35.95 4.25 -22.13
N THR A 278 35.14 5.20 -21.68
CA THR A 278 34.00 4.93 -20.77
C THR A 278 32.82 4.29 -21.48
N ASN A 279 32.64 4.60 -22.77
CA ASN A 279 31.48 4.19 -23.56
C ASN A 279 31.95 3.39 -24.78
N TRP A 280 31.46 2.15 -24.89
CA TRP A 280 31.63 1.31 -26.07
C TRP A 280 30.24 1.09 -26.70
N GLU A 281 29.99 1.79 -27.80
CA GLU A 281 28.76 1.70 -28.58
C GLU A 281 28.73 0.38 -29.36
N SER A 282 27.53 -0.20 -29.52
CA SER A 282 27.37 -1.42 -30.32
C SER A 282 27.41 -1.08 -31.81
N ASN A 283 28.26 -1.77 -32.55
CA ASN A 283 28.25 -1.77 -34.02
C ASN A 283 27.21 -2.75 -34.59
N VAL A 284 26.63 -3.60 -33.73
CA VAL A 284 25.58 -4.54 -34.13
C VAL A 284 24.31 -3.74 -34.46
N PRO A 285 23.76 -3.85 -35.67
CA PRO A 285 22.50 -3.19 -36.01
C PRO A 285 21.39 -3.65 -35.07
N VAL A 286 20.76 -2.71 -34.37
CA VAL A 286 19.60 -2.99 -33.53
C VAL A 286 18.34 -2.74 -34.36
N PRO A 287 17.41 -3.71 -34.45
CA PRO A 287 16.16 -3.49 -35.18
C PRO A 287 15.29 -2.43 -34.50
N GLU A 288 14.43 -1.80 -35.28
CA GLU A 288 13.25 -1.11 -34.75
C GLU A 288 12.17 -2.16 -34.46
N TYR A 289 11.22 -1.84 -33.56
CA TYR A 289 10.04 -2.68 -33.35
C TYR A 289 8.84 -2.20 -34.18
N VAL A 290 8.00 -3.14 -34.60
CA VAL A 290 6.71 -2.91 -35.25
C VAL A 290 5.62 -3.50 -34.36
N ASP A 291 4.66 -2.67 -33.97
CA ASP A 291 3.45 -3.13 -33.29
C ASP A 291 2.46 -3.64 -34.34
N LEU A 292 2.17 -4.94 -34.32
CA LEU A 292 1.24 -5.60 -35.24
C LEU A 292 -0.18 -5.74 -34.62
N GLY A 293 -0.41 -5.22 -33.41
CA GLY A 293 -1.62 -5.44 -32.63
C GLY A 293 -1.65 -6.77 -31.89
N LEU A 294 -0.48 -7.26 -31.47
CA LEU A 294 -0.25 -8.54 -30.80
C LEU A 294 0.25 -8.30 -29.36
N SER A 295 0.43 -9.37 -28.57
CA SER A 295 0.95 -9.32 -27.19
C SER A 295 2.36 -8.75 -27.07
N VAL A 296 3.16 -8.82 -28.14
CA VAL A 296 4.54 -8.32 -28.22
C VAL A 296 4.80 -7.57 -29.53
N LYS A 297 5.78 -6.65 -29.52
CA LYS A 297 6.21 -5.86 -30.69
C LYS A 297 7.32 -6.61 -31.44
N TRP A 298 7.31 -6.63 -32.78
CA TRP A 298 8.19 -7.50 -33.58
C TRP A 298 9.33 -6.74 -34.26
N ALA A 299 10.53 -7.32 -34.29
CA ALA A 299 11.70 -6.69 -34.93
C ALA A 299 11.55 -6.50 -36.45
N THR A 300 12.04 -5.38 -36.98
CA THR A 300 12.08 -5.11 -38.43
C THR A 300 13.01 -6.06 -39.20
N PHE A 301 14.07 -6.60 -38.57
CA PHE A 301 15.00 -7.57 -39.18
C PHE A 301 15.50 -8.65 -38.19
N ASN A 302 16.17 -9.68 -38.72
CA ASN A 302 16.70 -10.82 -37.94
C ASN A 302 17.94 -10.42 -37.11
N VAL A 303 18.28 -11.17 -36.06
CA VAL A 303 19.53 -10.95 -35.31
C VAL A 303 20.73 -11.10 -36.26
N GLY A 304 21.63 -10.11 -36.30
CA GLY A 304 22.79 -10.09 -37.19
C GLY A 304 22.51 -9.61 -38.62
N ALA A 305 21.26 -9.29 -38.96
CA ALA A 305 20.93 -8.54 -40.19
C ALA A 305 21.06 -7.02 -39.96
N SER A 306 21.10 -6.25 -41.04
CA SER A 306 20.99 -4.79 -41.05
C SER A 306 19.71 -4.28 -41.75
N LYS A 307 19.03 -5.15 -42.51
CA LYS A 307 17.81 -4.84 -43.27
C LYS A 307 16.79 -5.98 -43.20
N PRO A 308 15.47 -5.71 -43.38
CA PRO A 308 14.42 -6.73 -43.24
C PRO A 308 14.56 -7.96 -44.14
N GLU A 309 15.09 -7.78 -45.35
CA GLU A 309 15.32 -8.83 -46.35
C GLU A 309 16.58 -9.67 -46.14
N GLU A 310 17.50 -9.26 -45.27
CA GLU A 310 18.72 -10.01 -44.99
C GLU A 310 18.42 -11.18 -44.03
N TYR A 311 18.92 -12.38 -44.33
CA TYR A 311 18.67 -13.58 -43.51
C TYR A 311 19.22 -13.47 -42.08
N GLY A 312 20.25 -12.64 -41.88
CA GLY A 312 20.93 -12.46 -40.60
C GLY A 312 21.78 -13.68 -40.22
N ASN A 313 22.07 -13.78 -38.93
CA ASN A 313 22.85 -14.87 -38.36
C ASN A 313 21.96 -16.06 -37.99
N TYR A 314 22.54 -17.25 -38.11
CA TYR A 314 21.94 -18.50 -37.67
C TYR A 314 22.53 -18.91 -36.32
N TYR A 315 21.71 -19.46 -35.43
CA TYR A 315 22.09 -19.88 -34.08
C TYR A 315 21.57 -21.30 -33.79
N ALA A 316 22.32 -22.06 -33.01
CA ALA A 316 21.79 -23.27 -32.38
C ALA A 316 20.90 -22.85 -31.20
N TRP A 317 19.89 -23.64 -30.87
CA TRP A 317 18.92 -23.27 -29.84
C TRP A 317 19.57 -23.20 -28.46
N GLY A 318 19.46 -22.06 -27.78
CA GLY A 318 20.14 -21.83 -26.50
C GLY A 318 21.65 -21.59 -26.60
N GLU A 319 22.20 -21.32 -27.79
CA GLU A 319 23.57 -20.85 -27.94
C GLU A 319 23.58 -19.38 -28.43
N PRO A 320 24.05 -18.42 -27.61
CA PRO A 320 24.04 -17.00 -27.97
C PRO A 320 25.10 -16.61 -29.02
N THR A 321 25.96 -17.54 -29.42
CA THR A 321 27.08 -17.32 -30.37
C THR A 321 26.93 -18.15 -31.63
N THR A 322 27.25 -17.55 -32.78
CA THR A 322 27.24 -18.24 -34.09
C THR A 322 28.39 -19.24 -34.23
N LYS A 323 28.19 -20.31 -35.01
CA LYS A 323 29.20 -21.32 -35.36
C LYS A 323 29.40 -21.42 -36.87
N ALA A 324 30.61 -21.80 -37.29
CA ALA A 324 30.93 -22.06 -38.71
C ALA A 324 30.26 -23.34 -39.25
N SER A 325 29.82 -24.23 -38.38
CA SER A 325 29.08 -25.45 -38.73
C SER A 325 28.21 -25.93 -37.57
N TYR A 326 27.06 -26.52 -37.88
CA TYR A 326 26.02 -26.92 -36.94
C TYR A 326 25.85 -28.45 -36.90
N TYR A 327 26.53 -29.12 -35.97
CA TYR A 327 26.49 -30.56 -35.81
C TYR A 327 26.11 -30.95 -34.39
N GLU A 328 25.48 -32.12 -34.23
CA GLU A 328 25.20 -32.73 -32.93
C GLU A 328 26.45 -32.76 -32.02
N SER A 329 27.61 -33.10 -32.58
CA SER A 329 28.89 -33.21 -31.87
C SER A 329 29.52 -31.88 -31.44
N ASN A 330 28.95 -30.74 -31.83
CA ASN A 330 29.42 -29.42 -31.43
C ASN A 330 28.32 -28.54 -30.81
N TYR A 331 27.21 -29.14 -30.38
CA TYR A 331 26.13 -28.45 -29.67
C TYR A 331 26.45 -28.36 -28.17
N LEU A 332 26.38 -27.14 -27.61
CA LEU A 332 26.92 -26.80 -26.29
C LEU A 332 26.29 -27.58 -25.14
N TRP A 333 24.99 -27.86 -25.23
CA TRP A 333 24.20 -28.44 -24.13
C TRP A 333 24.02 -29.96 -24.22
N ARG A 334 24.87 -30.67 -24.98
CA ARG A 334 24.76 -32.13 -25.18
C ARG A 334 26.10 -32.83 -24.96
N ASP A 335 26.05 -33.91 -24.18
CA ASP A 335 27.14 -34.86 -23.95
C ASP A 335 26.62 -36.27 -24.27
N GLY A 336 27.00 -36.78 -25.45
CA GLY A 336 26.42 -38.01 -26.01
C GLY A 336 24.89 -37.94 -26.13
N ASP A 337 24.18 -38.87 -25.50
CA ASP A 337 22.71 -38.90 -25.46
C ASP A 337 22.11 -38.12 -24.27
N THR A 338 22.93 -37.34 -23.56
CA THR A 338 22.51 -36.57 -22.37
C THR A 338 22.47 -35.08 -22.68
N MET A 339 21.37 -34.43 -22.28
CA MET A 339 21.24 -32.97 -22.30
C MET A 339 21.69 -32.40 -20.95
N THR A 340 22.67 -31.50 -20.96
CA THR A 340 23.27 -30.93 -19.75
C THR A 340 22.51 -29.71 -19.22
N LYS A 341 21.74 -29.02 -20.08
CA LYS A 341 20.79 -27.95 -19.73
C LYS A 341 19.50 -28.13 -20.53
N TYR A 342 18.39 -27.58 -20.03
CA TYR A 342 17.04 -27.70 -20.63
C TYR A 342 16.62 -29.16 -20.90
N ASN A 343 16.74 -29.97 -19.85
CA ASN A 343 16.55 -31.43 -19.85
C ASN A 343 15.09 -31.90 -19.70
N GLY A 344 14.16 -30.98 -19.40
CA GLY A 344 12.75 -31.24 -19.07
C GLY A 344 12.25 -30.51 -17.83
N GLU A 345 13.13 -29.93 -17.01
CA GLU A 345 12.73 -29.14 -15.81
C GLU A 345 12.39 -27.67 -16.14
N THR A 346 12.83 -27.17 -17.29
CA THR A 346 12.61 -25.79 -17.74
C THR A 346 12.32 -25.78 -19.24
N TYR A 347 11.18 -25.21 -19.64
CA TYR A 347 10.66 -25.26 -21.01
C TYR A 347 10.82 -23.95 -21.82
N VAL A 348 11.49 -22.94 -21.26
CA VAL A 348 11.79 -21.66 -21.93
C VAL A 348 13.25 -21.29 -21.67
N LEU A 349 13.92 -20.66 -22.66
CA LEU A 349 15.30 -20.18 -22.49
C LEU A 349 15.44 -19.16 -21.36
N GLU A 350 16.55 -19.27 -20.61
CA GLU A 350 17.06 -18.20 -19.77
C GLU A 350 17.65 -17.09 -20.65
N LEU A 351 17.53 -15.83 -20.22
CA LEU A 351 18.00 -14.67 -20.99
C LEU A 351 19.50 -14.72 -21.34
N ALA A 352 20.33 -15.43 -20.57
CA ALA A 352 21.76 -15.59 -20.86
C ALA A 352 22.04 -16.47 -22.09
N ASP A 353 21.12 -17.38 -22.43
CA ASP A 353 21.23 -18.31 -23.55
C ASP A 353 20.38 -17.88 -24.77
N ASP A 354 19.57 -16.83 -24.61
CA ASP A 354 18.77 -16.23 -25.66
C ASP A 354 19.65 -15.39 -26.61
N ALA A 355 19.75 -15.84 -27.87
CA ALA A 355 20.62 -15.21 -28.86
C ALA A 355 20.23 -13.77 -29.22
N ALA A 356 18.95 -13.40 -29.11
CA ALA A 356 18.51 -12.03 -29.34
C ALA A 356 18.86 -11.13 -28.15
N TYR A 357 18.61 -11.59 -26.92
CA TYR A 357 18.96 -10.83 -25.71
C TYR A 357 20.48 -10.64 -25.59
N ALA A 358 21.26 -11.70 -25.77
CA ALA A 358 22.72 -11.64 -25.68
C ALA A 358 23.35 -10.74 -26.76
N THR A 359 22.79 -10.72 -27.98
CA THR A 359 23.36 -9.96 -29.11
C THR A 359 22.89 -8.51 -29.15
N LEU A 360 21.60 -8.25 -28.90
CA LEU A 360 21.00 -6.91 -29.03
C LEU A 360 20.92 -6.15 -27.70
N SER A 361 20.95 -6.87 -26.57
CA SER A 361 20.77 -6.34 -25.21
C SER A 361 19.41 -5.63 -24.97
N GLY A 362 19.16 -5.27 -23.71
CA GLY A 362 18.00 -4.48 -23.32
C GLY A 362 16.69 -5.27 -23.36
N SER A 363 15.74 -4.82 -24.16
CA SER A 363 14.34 -5.29 -24.18
C SER A 363 14.04 -6.34 -25.26
N TRP A 364 15.06 -6.78 -26.00
CA TRP A 364 14.94 -7.76 -27.07
C TRP A 364 15.12 -9.21 -26.58
N ARG A 365 14.31 -10.13 -27.08
CA ARG A 365 14.46 -11.59 -26.86
C ARG A 365 13.90 -12.42 -28.01
N MET A 366 14.10 -13.73 -27.98
CA MET A 366 13.41 -14.69 -28.83
C MET A 366 11.92 -14.79 -28.44
N PRO A 367 10.99 -14.86 -29.42
CA PRO A 367 9.57 -15.06 -29.15
C PRO A 367 9.30 -16.46 -28.60
N THR A 368 8.23 -16.64 -27.82
CA THR A 368 7.75 -17.96 -27.39
C THR A 368 6.98 -18.67 -28.52
N GLU A 369 6.67 -19.95 -28.32
CA GLU A 369 5.70 -20.70 -29.16
C GLU A 369 4.33 -19.99 -29.22
N GLU A 370 3.80 -19.56 -28.07
CA GLU A 370 2.51 -18.84 -27.98
C GLU A 370 2.51 -17.54 -28.81
N GLU A 371 3.61 -16.78 -28.77
CA GLU A 371 3.75 -15.53 -29.52
C GLU A 371 3.91 -15.76 -31.04
N MET A 372 4.55 -16.87 -31.44
CA MET A 372 4.59 -17.29 -32.84
C MET A 372 3.22 -17.75 -33.36
N GLU A 373 2.44 -18.48 -32.54
CA GLU A 373 1.06 -18.83 -32.87
C GLU A 373 0.14 -17.59 -32.91
N GLU A 374 0.37 -16.61 -32.05
CA GLU A 374 -0.31 -15.31 -32.12
C GLU A 374 0.05 -14.56 -33.42
N LEU A 375 1.31 -14.59 -33.87
CA LEU A 375 1.72 -14.01 -35.15
C LEU A 375 1.07 -14.75 -36.34
N LEU A 376 1.02 -16.08 -36.31
CA LEU A 376 0.39 -16.93 -37.34
C LEU A 376 -1.12 -16.66 -37.47
N THR A 377 -1.83 -16.60 -36.35
CA THR A 377 -3.29 -16.48 -36.32
C THR A 377 -3.78 -15.03 -36.31
N GLY A 378 -3.03 -14.12 -35.69
CA GLY A 378 -3.37 -12.70 -35.50
C GLY A 378 -3.06 -11.81 -36.70
N CYS A 379 -2.11 -12.16 -37.56
CA CYS A 379 -1.71 -11.33 -38.72
C CYS A 379 -2.26 -11.83 -40.07
N ASN A 380 -2.11 -10.98 -41.09
CA ASN A 380 -2.27 -11.34 -42.50
C ASN A 380 -0.89 -11.63 -43.09
N TRP A 381 -0.76 -12.69 -43.88
CA TRP A 381 0.52 -13.18 -44.38
C TRP A 381 0.47 -13.28 -45.91
N THR A 382 1.33 -12.55 -46.62
CA THR A 382 1.40 -12.54 -48.09
C THR A 382 2.81 -12.84 -48.57
N TRP A 383 2.97 -13.84 -49.46
CA TRP A 383 4.28 -14.13 -50.06
C TRP A 383 4.69 -13.01 -51.02
N THR A 384 5.91 -12.51 -50.86
CA THR A 384 6.41 -11.31 -51.54
C THR A 384 7.92 -11.37 -51.74
N THR A 385 8.41 -10.86 -52.87
CA THR A 385 9.84 -10.67 -53.11
C THR A 385 10.25 -9.25 -52.70
N LYS A 386 11.18 -9.11 -51.74
CA LYS A 386 11.72 -7.83 -51.28
C LYS A 386 13.20 -7.74 -51.66
N ASN A 387 13.55 -6.76 -52.50
CA ASN A 387 14.92 -6.54 -53.00
C ASN A 387 15.61 -7.80 -53.57
N GLY A 388 14.83 -8.73 -54.16
CA GLY A 388 15.32 -9.98 -54.74
C GLY A 388 15.31 -11.19 -53.79
N VAL A 389 14.95 -10.99 -52.52
CA VAL A 389 14.77 -12.07 -51.53
C VAL A 389 13.29 -12.40 -51.37
N ASP A 390 12.92 -13.66 -51.54
CA ASP A 390 11.57 -14.15 -51.29
C ASP A 390 11.29 -14.38 -49.80
N GLY A 391 10.03 -14.29 -49.40
CA GLY A 391 9.57 -14.47 -48.03
C GLY A 391 8.15 -13.97 -47.81
N TYR A 392 7.72 -13.87 -46.55
CA TYR A 392 6.40 -13.34 -46.20
C TYR A 392 6.48 -11.89 -45.71
N THR A 393 5.67 -11.02 -46.30
CA THR A 393 5.22 -9.80 -45.64
C THR A 393 4.09 -10.17 -44.67
N VAL A 394 4.27 -9.84 -43.39
CA VAL A 394 3.32 -10.13 -42.31
C VAL A 394 2.78 -8.82 -41.77
N SER A 395 1.47 -8.60 -41.84
CA SER A 395 0.82 -7.34 -41.48
C SER A 395 -0.28 -7.50 -40.43
N GLY A 396 -0.46 -6.48 -39.59
CA GLY A 396 -1.48 -6.47 -38.54
C GLY A 396 -2.92 -6.51 -39.09
N LYS A 397 -3.88 -6.71 -38.20
CA LYS A 397 -5.32 -6.66 -38.52
C LYS A 397 -5.98 -5.39 -37.98
N GLY A 398 -7.13 -5.02 -38.55
CA GLY A 398 -7.92 -3.87 -38.11
C GLY A 398 -7.13 -2.56 -38.11
N ALA A 399 -7.04 -1.90 -36.95
CA ALA A 399 -6.31 -0.64 -36.77
C ALA A 399 -4.81 -0.74 -37.08
N TYR A 400 -4.22 -1.94 -37.01
CA TYR A 400 -2.79 -2.18 -37.24
C TYR A 400 -2.48 -2.64 -38.68
N SER A 401 -3.46 -2.59 -39.60
CA SER A 401 -3.30 -3.05 -41.00
C SER A 401 -2.29 -2.27 -41.84
N GLY A 402 -1.86 -1.08 -41.39
CA GLY A 402 -0.73 -0.34 -41.99
C GLY A 402 0.66 -0.80 -41.53
N ASN A 403 0.74 -1.61 -40.46
CA ASN A 403 1.99 -2.03 -39.85
C ASN A 403 2.37 -3.42 -40.37
N SER A 404 3.64 -3.62 -40.73
CA SER A 404 4.12 -4.91 -41.25
C SER A 404 5.61 -5.14 -41.02
N ILE A 405 5.97 -6.43 -40.92
CA ILE A 405 7.35 -6.94 -40.95
C ILE A 405 7.56 -7.80 -42.20
N PHE A 406 8.82 -8.06 -42.55
CA PHE A 406 9.18 -9.02 -43.59
C PHE A 406 10.02 -10.15 -43.00
N LEU A 407 9.56 -11.39 -43.17
CA LEU A 407 10.26 -12.61 -42.79
C LEU A 407 10.84 -13.25 -44.06
N PRO A 408 12.14 -13.12 -44.33
CA PRO A 408 12.74 -13.72 -45.51
C PRO A 408 12.75 -15.26 -45.42
N ALA A 409 12.72 -15.93 -46.57
CA ALA A 409 12.83 -17.38 -46.71
C ALA A 409 14.29 -17.82 -46.47
N ALA A 410 14.69 -17.80 -45.20
CA ALA A 410 16.07 -17.98 -44.74
C ALA A 410 16.52 -19.44 -44.60
N GLY A 411 15.64 -20.43 -44.77
CA GLY A 411 15.98 -21.84 -44.59
C GLY A 411 16.54 -22.19 -43.20
N CYS A 412 17.37 -23.23 -43.14
CA CYS A 412 18.14 -23.61 -41.95
C CYS A 412 19.51 -24.23 -42.30
N LEU A 413 20.52 -23.96 -41.48
CA LEU A 413 21.87 -24.53 -41.59
C LEU A 413 21.98 -25.87 -40.86
N ARG A 414 22.38 -26.91 -41.60
CA ARG A 414 22.67 -28.26 -41.07
C ARG A 414 24.08 -28.66 -41.47
N GLY A 415 24.97 -28.87 -40.50
CA GLY A 415 26.41 -28.92 -40.73
C GLY A 415 26.89 -27.62 -41.35
N THR A 416 27.43 -27.68 -42.57
CA THR A 416 27.85 -26.53 -43.38
C THR A 416 26.90 -26.23 -44.55
N ILE A 417 25.78 -26.96 -44.67
CA ILE A 417 24.86 -26.86 -45.80
C ILE A 417 23.69 -25.97 -45.41
N ASN A 418 23.47 -24.87 -46.13
CA ASN A 418 22.21 -24.13 -46.00
C ASN A 418 21.12 -24.89 -46.77
N SER A 419 20.06 -25.24 -46.08
CA SER A 419 18.95 -26.01 -46.63
C SER A 419 17.71 -25.14 -46.72
N GLU A 420 17.03 -25.21 -47.87
CA GLU A 420 15.72 -24.58 -48.11
C GLU A 420 15.73 -23.02 -48.23
N GLU A 421 16.93 -22.42 -48.27
CA GLU A 421 17.15 -20.98 -48.55
C GLU A 421 16.45 -20.54 -49.85
N GLY A 422 15.75 -19.40 -49.79
CA GLY A 422 15.05 -18.77 -50.90
C GLY A 422 13.62 -19.28 -51.15
N TRP A 423 13.16 -20.36 -50.51
CA TRP A 423 11.80 -20.90 -50.71
C TRP A 423 11.10 -21.44 -49.46
N ALA A 424 11.82 -21.62 -48.34
CA ALA A 424 11.25 -21.82 -47.02
C ALA A 424 11.93 -20.95 -45.95
N GLY A 425 11.26 -20.71 -44.84
CA GLY A 425 11.82 -20.02 -43.67
C GLY A 425 11.60 -20.85 -42.40
N SER A 426 12.66 -21.01 -41.60
CA SER A 426 12.63 -21.69 -40.31
C SER A 426 13.19 -20.75 -39.24
N TYR A 427 12.43 -20.47 -38.18
CA TYR A 427 12.78 -19.44 -37.19
C TYR A 427 12.66 -19.99 -35.76
N TRP A 428 13.71 -19.87 -34.94
CA TRP A 428 13.65 -20.36 -33.55
C TRP A 428 12.67 -19.57 -32.68
N THR A 429 11.99 -20.28 -31.79
CA THR A 429 11.35 -19.71 -30.59
C THR A 429 12.21 -19.99 -29.36
N SER A 430 11.95 -19.31 -28.24
CA SER A 430 12.55 -19.59 -26.94
C SER A 430 11.98 -20.83 -26.24
N THR A 431 11.05 -21.57 -26.88
CA THR A 431 10.29 -22.65 -26.26
C THR A 431 10.85 -24.04 -26.58
N LEU A 432 10.95 -24.86 -25.54
CA LEU A 432 11.39 -26.25 -25.58
C LEU A 432 10.26 -27.16 -26.07
N TYR A 433 10.55 -28.15 -26.94
CA TYR A 433 9.51 -29.12 -27.27
C TYR A 433 9.31 -30.11 -26.13
N TYR A 434 8.13 -30.06 -25.49
CA TYR A 434 7.88 -30.79 -24.25
C TYR A 434 7.98 -32.32 -24.38
N ALA A 435 7.66 -32.88 -25.55
CA ALA A 435 7.64 -34.32 -25.77
C ALA A 435 9.01 -34.90 -26.17
N ASN A 436 9.97 -34.07 -26.58
CA ASN A 436 11.31 -34.52 -26.94
C ASN A 436 12.38 -33.49 -26.51
N LYS A 437 13.15 -33.86 -25.47
CA LYS A 437 14.24 -33.06 -24.91
C LYS A 437 15.45 -32.82 -25.85
N PHE A 438 15.46 -33.35 -27.07
CA PHE A 438 16.47 -33.02 -28.09
C PHE A 438 16.01 -31.93 -29.05
N ASN A 439 14.71 -31.62 -29.05
CA ASN A 439 14.10 -30.69 -29.99
C ASN A 439 13.61 -29.41 -29.29
N ALA A 440 13.51 -28.33 -30.05
CA ALA A 440 12.91 -27.06 -29.65
C ALA A 440 11.88 -26.62 -30.69
N ILE A 441 11.01 -25.69 -30.32
CA ILE A 441 9.95 -25.19 -31.21
C ILE A 441 10.53 -24.14 -32.15
N LYS A 442 10.11 -24.21 -33.41
CA LYS A 442 10.36 -23.23 -34.46
C LYS A 442 9.08 -22.87 -35.19
N LEU A 443 9.03 -21.68 -35.76
CA LEU A 443 8.12 -21.34 -36.84
C LEU A 443 8.71 -21.89 -38.16
N ASP A 444 7.91 -22.64 -38.92
CA ASP A 444 8.21 -23.03 -40.30
C ASP A 444 7.20 -22.43 -41.27
N PHE A 445 7.67 -22.03 -42.45
CA PHE A 445 6.81 -21.65 -43.58
C PHE A 445 7.45 -21.93 -44.93
N MET A 446 6.61 -22.07 -45.97
CA MET A 446 6.97 -22.21 -47.37
C MET A 446 6.03 -21.34 -48.24
N TYR A 447 6.26 -21.27 -49.55
CA TYR A 447 5.45 -20.45 -50.47
C TYR A 447 3.94 -20.80 -50.51
N THR A 448 3.54 -21.99 -50.05
CA THR A 448 2.14 -22.42 -50.02
C THR A 448 1.47 -22.03 -48.70
N GLU A 449 0.27 -21.46 -48.76
CA GLU A 449 -0.45 -20.94 -47.57
C GLU A 449 -0.77 -22.00 -46.50
N THR A 450 -0.79 -23.28 -46.88
CA THR A 450 -1.03 -24.45 -46.01
C THR A 450 0.22 -24.93 -45.26
N SER A 451 1.38 -24.29 -45.44
CA SER A 451 2.66 -24.75 -44.89
C SER A 451 3.16 -24.01 -43.64
N ARG A 452 2.51 -22.89 -43.27
CA ARG A 452 2.88 -22.06 -42.10
C ARG A 452 2.39 -22.72 -40.80
N ARG A 453 3.29 -23.01 -39.86
CA ARG A 453 2.97 -23.57 -38.53
C ARG A 453 4.12 -23.40 -37.55
N THR A 454 3.85 -23.53 -36.24
CA THR A 454 4.89 -24.00 -35.32
C THR A 454 5.13 -25.51 -35.51
N THR A 455 6.36 -25.96 -35.29
CA THR A 455 6.78 -27.36 -35.37
C THR A 455 8.08 -27.53 -34.59
N ASP A 456 8.46 -28.75 -34.24
CA ASP A 456 9.72 -29.01 -33.56
C ASP A 456 10.92 -29.18 -34.53
N SER A 457 12.12 -28.95 -34.02
CA SER A 457 13.38 -29.27 -34.70
C SER A 457 14.53 -29.53 -33.75
N HIS A 458 15.52 -30.25 -34.26
CA HIS A 458 16.80 -30.53 -33.61
C HIS A 458 17.52 -29.24 -33.20
N ARG A 459 17.84 -29.11 -31.91
CA ARG A 459 18.41 -27.88 -31.31
C ARG A 459 19.78 -27.51 -31.86
N GLU A 460 20.54 -28.51 -32.31
CA GLU A 460 21.87 -28.35 -32.91
C GLU A 460 21.85 -27.64 -34.27
N TYR A 461 20.71 -27.51 -34.94
CA TYR A 461 20.60 -26.82 -36.23
C TYR A 461 20.67 -25.30 -36.08
N GLY A 462 21.39 -24.67 -37.02
CA GLY A 462 21.47 -23.21 -37.09
C GLY A 462 20.21 -22.66 -37.75
N LEU A 463 19.37 -21.92 -37.02
CA LEU A 463 18.22 -21.19 -37.57
C LEU A 463 18.35 -19.69 -37.26
N PRO A 464 17.82 -18.80 -38.12
CA PRO A 464 17.68 -17.39 -37.81
C PRO A 464 16.74 -17.14 -36.63
N VAL A 465 16.96 -16.00 -35.98
CA VAL A 465 16.08 -15.48 -34.93
C VAL A 465 15.46 -14.18 -35.42
N ARG A 466 14.13 -14.08 -35.32
CA ARG A 466 13.37 -12.83 -35.44
C ARG A 466 12.99 -12.36 -34.03
N PRO A 467 13.64 -11.33 -33.48
CA PRO A 467 13.36 -10.89 -32.11
C PRO A 467 11.98 -10.28 -31.91
N VAL A 468 11.54 -10.29 -30.66
CA VAL A 468 10.44 -9.48 -30.14
C VAL A 468 10.94 -8.52 -29.06
N PHE A 469 10.29 -7.36 -28.96
CA PHE A 469 10.57 -6.30 -28.01
C PHE A 469 9.51 -6.29 -26.92
N CYS A 470 9.96 -6.42 -25.68
CA CYS A 470 9.15 -6.43 -24.46
C CYS A 470 9.63 -5.29 -23.55
N GLU A 471 8.74 -4.49 -22.99
CA GLU A 471 9.15 -3.36 -22.14
C GLU A 471 9.89 -3.83 -20.87
N SER A 472 10.75 -2.97 -20.31
CA SER A 472 11.42 -3.26 -19.03
C SER A 472 10.44 -3.15 -17.85
N VAL A 473 10.64 -3.94 -16.79
CA VAL A 473 9.83 -3.86 -15.56
C VAL A 473 9.90 -2.46 -14.94
N THR A 474 8.78 -1.74 -14.96
CA THR A 474 8.63 -0.41 -14.37
C THR A 474 8.16 -0.47 -12.91
N GLY A 475 7.39 -1.49 -12.53
CA GLY A 475 6.88 -1.64 -11.16
C GLY A 475 6.33 -3.02 -10.84
N VAL A 476 6.01 -3.22 -9.56
CA VAL A 476 5.25 -4.37 -9.05
C VAL A 476 4.24 -3.85 -8.02
N SER A 477 3.06 -4.46 -7.96
CA SER A 477 2.07 -4.20 -6.90
C SER A 477 1.63 -5.51 -6.25
N LEU A 478 1.04 -5.42 -5.06
CA LEU A 478 0.38 -6.52 -4.38
C LEU A 478 -1.13 -6.28 -4.33
N ASN A 479 -1.92 -7.35 -4.35
CA ASN A 479 -3.37 -7.30 -4.11
C ASN A 479 -3.74 -6.74 -2.73
N LYS A 480 -2.82 -6.77 -1.75
CA LYS A 480 -3.00 -6.24 -0.40
C LYS A 480 -1.72 -5.54 0.09
N THR A 481 -1.87 -4.39 0.74
CA THR A 481 -0.79 -3.67 1.44
C THR A 481 -0.77 -3.94 2.94
N THR A 482 -1.88 -4.48 3.50
CA THR A 482 -2.00 -4.93 4.88
C THR A 482 -2.78 -6.25 4.92
N MET A 483 -2.48 -7.11 5.88
CA MET A 483 -3.16 -8.39 6.11
C MET A 483 -3.22 -8.68 7.61
N GLU A 484 -4.39 -9.05 8.11
CA GLU A 484 -4.53 -9.68 9.42
C GLU A 484 -4.68 -11.19 9.21
N LEU A 485 -3.83 -11.98 9.86
CA LEU A 485 -3.75 -13.43 9.67
C LEU A 485 -3.86 -14.12 11.03
N GLN A 486 -4.74 -15.11 11.17
CA GLN A 486 -4.78 -15.89 12.41
C GLN A 486 -3.58 -16.84 12.50
N LEU A 487 -3.12 -17.11 13.72
CA LEU A 487 -2.08 -18.11 14.00
C LEU A 487 -2.37 -19.46 13.31
N ASP A 488 -1.33 -20.08 12.76
CA ASP A 488 -1.36 -21.33 11.98
C ASP A 488 -2.24 -21.28 10.70
N LYS A 489 -2.70 -20.10 10.25
CA LYS A 489 -3.39 -19.93 8.95
C LYS A 489 -2.43 -19.50 7.85
N THR A 490 -2.84 -19.78 6.62
CA THR A 490 -2.15 -19.39 5.39
C THR A 490 -3.08 -18.58 4.50
N GLU A 491 -2.59 -17.47 3.93
CA GLU A 491 -3.32 -16.66 2.95
C GLU A 491 -2.40 -16.26 1.79
N LYS A 492 -2.94 -16.18 0.56
CA LYS A 492 -2.16 -15.88 -0.64
C LYS A 492 -2.11 -14.38 -0.96
N LEU A 493 -0.89 -13.85 -1.09
CA LEU A 493 -0.61 -12.59 -1.77
C LEU A 493 -0.43 -12.84 -3.27
N THR A 494 -1.00 -11.95 -4.08
CA THR A 494 -0.86 -11.96 -5.55
C THR A 494 -0.12 -10.71 -5.96
N ALA A 495 1.02 -10.89 -6.62
CA ALA A 495 1.82 -9.81 -7.18
C ALA A 495 1.49 -9.57 -8.67
N THR A 496 1.44 -8.31 -9.08
CA THR A 496 1.24 -7.90 -10.48
C THR A 496 2.45 -7.10 -10.94
N VAL A 497 3.13 -7.58 -11.99
CA VAL A 497 4.30 -6.91 -12.61
C VAL A 497 3.84 -5.96 -13.71
N TYR A 498 4.45 -4.77 -13.78
CA TYR A 498 4.15 -3.75 -14.78
C TYR A 498 5.38 -3.40 -15.63
N PRO A 499 5.19 -3.09 -16.92
CA PRO A 499 3.93 -3.29 -17.67
C PRO A 499 3.63 -4.78 -17.86
N SER A 500 2.40 -5.12 -18.29
CA SER A 500 1.94 -6.51 -18.36
C SER A 500 2.66 -7.37 -19.42
N ASP A 501 3.39 -6.74 -20.35
CA ASP A 501 4.25 -7.33 -21.37
C ASP A 501 5.73 -7.39 -20.96
N ALA A 502 6.06 -7.12 -19.68
CA ALA A 502 7.46 -7.00 -19.26
C ALA A 502 8.30 -8.28 -19.48
N THR A 503 9.54 -8.12 -19.95
CA THR A 503 10.43 -9.19 -20.45
C THR A 503 10.71 -10.30 -19.43
N ASN A 504 10.80 -9.97 -18.14
CA ASN A 504 11.00 -10.93 -17.06
C ASN A 504 10.08 -10.58 -15.89
N LYS A 505 9.17 -11.49 -15.56
CA LYS A 505 8.18 -11.36 -14.47
C LYS A 505 8.52 -12.21 -13.25
N ALA A 506 9.73 -12.80 -13.18
CA ALA A 506 10.15 -13.59 -12.03
C ALA A 506 10.23 -12.72 -10.76
N LEU A 507 9.81 -13.32 -9.64
CA LEU A 507 9.64 -12.66 -8.36
C LEU A 507 10.40 -13.42 -7.26
N GLU A 508 10.98 -12.66 -6.34
CA GLU A 508 11.52 -13.16 -5.09
C GLU A 508 10.65 -12.66 -3.92
N TRP A 509 10.30 -13.56 -3.02
CA TRP A 509 9.52 -13.26 -1.82
C TRP A 509 10.39 -13.37 -0.56
N SER A 510 10.15 -12.49 0.40
CA SER A 510 10.86 -12.48 1.69
C SER A 510 9.95 -11.99 2.82
N SER A 511 10.32 -12.35 4.05
CA SER A 511 9.68 -11.86 5.28
C SER A 511 10.73 -11.14 6.14
N THR A 512 10.40 -9.97 6.69
CA THR A 512 11.26 -9.28 7.66
C THR A 512 11.30 -9.96 9.04
N ASN A 513 10.31 -10.81 9.34
CA ASN A 513 10.32 -11.64 10.55
C ASN A 513 9.77 -13.05 10.28
N PRO A 514 10.61 -13.98 9.77
CA PRO A 514 10.23 -15.37 9.51
C PRO A 514 9.79 -16.17 10.74
N SER A 515 10.01 -15.67 11.97
CA SER A 515 9.50 -16.31 13.19
C SER A 515 8.04 -15.98 13.49
N VAL A 516 7.52 -14.89 12.90
CA VAL A 516 6.12 -14.44 13.01
C VAL A 516 5.32 -14.85 11.77
N ALA A 517 5.82 -14.59 10.57
CA ALA A 517 5.18 -15.02 9.33
C ALA A 517 6.22 -15.39 8.26
N VAL A 518 5.97 -16.47 7.52
CA VAL A 518 6.78 -16.92 6.38
C VAL A 518 6.01 -16.79 5.08
N VAL A 519 6.72 -16.70 3.95
CA VAL A 519 6.14 -16.67 2.61
C VAL A 519 6.90 -17.63 1.69
N ASP A 520 6.19 -18.34 0.81
CA ASP A 520 6.78 -19.21 -0.21
C ASP A 520 6.94 -18.53 -1.59
N GLN A 521 7.47 -19.25 -2.58
CA GLN A 521 7.69 -18.72 -3.93
C GLN A 521 6.37 -18.39 -4.67
N ASP A 522 5.27 -19.03 -4.29
CA ASP A 522 3.93 -18.82 -4.85
C ASP A 522 3.17 -17.65 -4.20
N GLY A 523 3.77 -16.99 -3.20
CA GLY A 523 3.17 -15.88 -2.46
C GLY A 523 2.20 -16.31 -1.34
N ASN A 524 2.22 -17.58 -0.91
CA ASN A 524 1.41 -18.04 0.23
C ASN A 524 2.11 -17.65 1.54
N VAL A 525 1.42 -16.87 2.37
CA VAL A 525 1.92 -16.35 3.66
C VAL A 525 1.33 -17.16 4.80
N THR A 526 2.16 -17.75 5.67
CA THR A 526 1.72 -18.52 6.86
C THR A 526 2.13 -17.82 8.16
N GLY A 527 1.18 -17.64 9.09
CA GLY A 527 1.43 -17.08 10.41
C GLY A 527 1.88 -18.13 11.43
N LEU A 528 3.07 -17.96 12.01
CA LEU A 528 3.73 -18.90 12.92
C LEU A 528 3.74 -18.47 14.39
N ALA A 529 3.69 -17.16 14.67
CA ALA A 529 3.62 -16.61 16.02
C ALA A 529 2.90 -15.25 16.02
N ILE A 530 2.26 -14.88 17.12
CA ILE A 530 1.58 -13.59 17.26
C ILE A 530 2.60 -12.44 17.20
N GLY A 531 2.33 -11.43 16.36
CA GLY A 531 3.22 -10.29 16.13
C GLY A 531 3.01 -9.69 14.74
N SER A 532 3.97 -8.88 14.29
CA SER A 532 3.94 -8.28 12.95
C SER A 532 5.19 -8.65 12.13
N ALA A 533 5.01 -8.80 10.83
CA ALA A 533 6.05 -9.08 9.85
C ALA A 533 5.71 -8.41 8.51
N ASP A 534 6.72 -7.93 7.78
CA ASP A 534 6.52 -7.41 6.44
C ASP A 534 6.83 -8.50 5.42
N ILE A 535 5.88 -8.78 4.53
CA ILE A 535 6.10 -9.62 3.36
C ILE A 535 6.45 -8.74 2.17
N ILE A 536 7.64 -8.93 1.61
CA ILE A 536 8.21 -8.11 0.55
C ILE A 536 8.38 -8.98 -0.69
N VAL A 537 7.79 -8.55 -1.81
CA VAL A 537 8.02 -9.11 -3.14
C VAL A 537 8.96 -8.20 -3.91
N THR A 538 9.95 -8.79 -4.59
CA THR A 538 10.96 -8.09 -5.40
C THR A 538 11.00 -8.68 -6.81
N THR A 539 11.08 -7.85 -7.84
CA THR A 539 11.25 -8.34 -9.23
C THR A 539 12.72 -8.67 -9.50
N VAL A 540 13.00 -9.91 -9.93
CA VAL A 540 14.37 -10.42 -10.17
C VAL A 540 15.14 -9.50 -11.11
N ASN A 541 14.49 -9.03 -12.18
CA ASN A 541 14.98 -7.95 -13.01
C ASN A 541 14.32 -6.61 -12.62
N GLY A 542 15.12 -5.55 -12.57
CA GLY A 542 14.66 -4.18 -12.30
C GLY A 542 14.52 -3.79 -10.83
N GLY A 543 14.60 -4.76 -9.89
CA GLY A 543 14.67 -4.52 -8.45
C GLY A 543 13.48 -3.75 -7.89
N LYS A 544 12.29 -3.91 -8.47
CA LYS A 544 11.07 -3.22 -8.02
C LYS A 544 10.47 -4.00 -6.86
N THR A 545 10.07 -3.29 -5.81
CA THR A 545 9.57 -3.90 -4.56
C THR A 545 8.14 -3.47 -4.26
N ALA A 546 7.32 -4.41 -3.76
CA ALA A 546 6.06 -4.11 -3.08
C ALA A 546 6.02 -4.83 -1.73
N LYS A 547 5.30 -4.25 -0.76
CA LYS A 547 5.23 -4.73 0.63
C LYS A 547 3.77 -4.92 1.06
N CYS A 548 3.51 -5.99 1.80
CA CYS A 548 2.34 -6.18 2.64
C CYS A 548 2.75 -6.24 4.11
N GLU A 549 2.13 -5.43 4.97
CA GLU A 549 2.30 -5.50 6.42
C GLU A 549 1.33 -6.55 6.99
N VAL A 550 1.88 -7.65 7.51
CA VAL A 550 1.13 -8.78 8.05
C VAL A 550 1.14 -8.72 9.57
N THR A 551 -0.03 -8.66 10.18
CA THR A 551 -0.20 -8.83 11.63
C THR A 551 -0.80 -10.20 11.89
N VAL A 552 -0.03 -11.05 12.56
CA VAL A 552 -0.49 -12.36 13.01
C VAL A 552 -1.16 -12.21 14.37
N VAL A 553 -2.45 -12.50 14.43
CA VAL A 553 -3.28 -12.41 15.64
C VAL A 553 -3.54 -13.80 16.24
N ALA A 554 -3.92 -13.83 17.52
CA ALA A 554 -4.46 -15.03 18.11
C ALA A 554 -5.69 -15.52 17.30
N PRO A 555 -5.99 -16.84 17.30
CA PRO A 555 -7.29 -17.31 16.84
C PRO A 555 -8.38 -16.54 17.62
N GLY A 556 -9.44 -16.11 16.92
CA GLY A 556 -10.58 -15.51 17.61
C GLY A 556 -11.09 -16.45 18.70
N TYR A 557 -11.52 -15.92 19.85
CA TYR A 557 -11.99 -16.76 20.95
C TYR A 557 -13.22 -17.57 20.50
N GLU A 558 -13.03 -18.87 20.27
CA GLU A 558 -14.10 -19.78 19.85
C GLU A 558 -14.76 -20.44 21.07
N TYR A 559 -16.09 -20.49 21.04
CA TYR A 559 -16.88 -21.31 21.95
C TYR A 559 -17.36 -22.60 21.28
N VAL A 560 -17.61 -23.62 22.10
CA VAL A 560 -18.29 -24.86 21.72
C VAL A 560 -19.61 -24.92 22.48
N ASP A 561 -20.70 -25.08 21.73
CA ASP A 561 -22.00 -25.38 22.32
C ASP A 561 -22.09 -26.88 22.65
N LEU A 562 -22.17 -27.22 23.93
CA LEU A 562 -22.26 -28.60 24.42
C LEU A 562 -23.69 -29.03 24.76
N GLY A 563 -24.69 -28.17 24.48
CA GLY A 563 -26.09 -28.36 24.87
C GLY A 563 -26.37 -27.96 26.33
N LEU A 564 -25.70 -26.92 26.82
CA LEU A 564 -25.81 -26.39 28.18
C LEU A 564 -26.34 -24.95 28.17
N SER A 565 -26.56 -24.35 29.35
CA SER A 565 -27.00 -22.94 29.49
C SER A 565 -25.98 -21.91 28.98
N VAL A 566 -24.71 -22.30 28.84
CA VAL A 566 -23.61 -21.47 28.34
C VAL A 566 -22.71 -22.27 27.40
N LYS A 567 -21.98 -21.57 26.54
CA LYS A 567 -21.06 -22.15 25.56
C LYS A 567 -19.64 -22.08 26.11
N TRP A 568 -18.82 -23.10 25.88
CA TRP A 568 -17.54 -23.27 26.57
C TRP A 568 -16.35 -22.94 25.67
N ALA A 569 -15.36 -22.18 26.16
CA ALA A 569 -14.18 -21.84 25.38
C ALA A 569 -13.37 -23.07 24.94
N THR A 570 -12.79 -23.02 23.74
CA THR A 570 -11.92 -24.08 23.22
C THR A 570 -10.59 -24.20 23.97
N PHE A 571 -10.08 -23.11 24.58
CA PHE A 571 -8.85 -23.06 25.38
C PHE A 571 -9.00 -22.23 26.67
N ASN A 572 -7.97 -22.24 27.52
CA ASN A 572 -7.93 -21.51 28.80
C ASN A 572 -7.55 -20.02 28.62
N VAL A 573 -7.85 -19.18 29.60
CA VAL A 573 -7.32 -17.82 29.67
C VAL A 573 -5.78 -17.87 29.62
N GLY A 574 -5.16 -17.13 28.69
CA GLY A 574 -3.71 -17.12 28.49
C GLY A 574 -3.11 -18.33 27.75
N ALA A 575 -3.94 -19.26 27.28
CA ALA A 575 -3.54 -20.28 26.30
C ALA A 575 -3.85 -19.80 24.87
N LEU A 576 -3.12 -20.33 23.87
CA LEU A 576 -3.40 -20.15 22.45
C LEU A 576 -3.98 -21.42 21.81
N ARG A 577 -3.86 -22.57 22.47
CA ARG A 577 -4.33 -23.88 21.99
C ARG A 577 -5.03 -24.68 23.11
N PRO A 578 -5.98 -25.59 22.80
CA PRO A 578 -6.76 -26.33 23.80
C PRO A 578 -5.94 -27.14 24.80
N GLU A 579 -4.75 -27.59 24.41
CA GLU A 579 -3.85 -28.45 25.18
C GLU A 579 -2.92 -27.66 26.11
N GLU A 580 -2.77 -26.35 25.88
CA GLU A 580 -1.96 -25.47 26.71
C GLU A 580 -2.69 -25.13 28.03
N TYR A 581 -1.94 -25.11 29.14
CA TYR A 581 -2.53 -24.81 30.45
C TYR A 581 -3.03 -23.37 30.55
N GLY A 582 -2.33 -22.41 29.94
CA GLY A 582 -2.60 -20.99 30.07
C GLY A 582 -2.18 -20.40 31.42
N ASN A 583 -2.88 -19.36 31.84
CA ASN A 583 -2.58 -18.59 33.05
C ASN A 583 -3.16 -19.26 34.30
N TYR A 584 -2.30 -19.43 35.31
CA TYR A 584 -2.74 -19.68 36.69
C TYR A 584 -3.06 -18.34 37.34
N LEU A 585 -4.19 -18.26 38.06
CA LEU A 585 -4.69 -17.03 38.66
C LEU A 585 -5.24 -17.32 40.05
N ALA A 586 -5.08 -16.37 40.97
CA ALA A 586 -5.80 -16.40 42.24
C ALA A 586 -7.25 -15.95 42.00
N TRP A 587 -8.19 -16.39 42.84
CA TRP A 587 -9.60 -16.11 42.62
C TRP A 587 -9.89 -14.60 42.65
N GLY A 588 -10.52 -14.08 41.59
CA GLY A 588 -10.78 -12.65 41.44
C GLY A 588 -9.60 -11.78 41.00
N GLU A 589 -8.44 -12.38 40.71
CA GLU A 589 -7.30 -11.66 40.15
C GLU A 589 -7.16 -11.88 38.64
N THR A 590 -6.86 -10.79 37.93
CA THR A 590 -6.79 -10.75 36.47
C THR A 590 -5.37 -10.72 35.91
N THR A 591 -4.34 -11.03 36.72
CA THR A 591 -2.93 -11.01 36.30
C THR A 591 -2.15 -12.16 36.97
N PRO A 592 -1.34 -12.94 36.23
CA PRO A 592 -0.50 -13.99 36.81
C PRO A 592 0.60 -13.44 37.72
N LYS A 593 1.02 -14.23 38.71
CA LYS A 593 2.05 -13.88 39.70
C LYS A 593 3.15 -14.93 39.76
N SER A 594 4.31 -14.54 40.27
CA SER A 594 5.43 -15.47 40.54
C SER A 594 5.23 -16.33 41.79
N ALA A 595 4.32 -15.95 42.70
CA ALA A 595 3.97 -16.74 43.88
C ALA A 595 2.50 -16.55 44.32
N TYR A 596 1.89 -17.64 44.80
CA TYR A 596 0.48 -17.74 45.18
C TYR A 596 0.35 -18.12 46.66
N ASN A 597 0.09 -17.14 47.51
CA ASN A 597 -0.14 -17.30 48.96
C ASN A 597 -0.83 -16.04 49.52
N TRP A 598 -1.27 -16.06 50.79
CA TRP A 598 -1.99 -14.93 51.39
C TRP A 598 -1.21 -13.61 51.42
N LYS A 599 0.14 -13.62 51.40
CA LYS A 599 0.94 -12.37 51.30
C LYS A 599 0.96 -11.76 49.91
N THR A 600 0.61 -12.53 48.88
CA THR A 600 0.55 -12.06 47.49
C THR A 600 -0.88 -11.95 46.96
N TYR A 601 -1.89 -12.34 47.74
CA TYR A 601 -3.30 -12.27 47.33
C TYR A 601 -3.86 -10.86 47.45
N ALA A 602 -4.38 -10.32 46.35
CA ALA A 602 -4.71 -8.91 46.21
C ALA A 602 -5.86 -8.42 47.11
N PHE A 603 -6.76 -9.32 47.51
CA PHE A 603 -7.95 -8.98 48.30
C PHE A 603 -7.81 -9.33 49.79
N CYS A 604 -6.60 -9.28 50.34
CA CYS A 604 -6.37 -9.35 51.79
C CYS A 604 -5.08 -8.62 52.21
N ASN A 605 -4.88 -8.44 53.52
CA ASN A 605 -3.64 -7.95 54.11
C ASN A 605 -2.78 -9.08 54.71
N GLY A 606 -2.35 -10.02 53.86
CA GLY A 606 -1.41 -11.08 54.24
C GLY A 606 -2.01 -12.27 54.99
N SER A 607 -3.32 -12.26 55.28
CA SER A 607 -4.06 -13.29 56.01
C SER A 607 -5.48 -13.44 55.47
N ASP A 608 -5.99 -14.67 55.49
CA ASP A 608 -7.39 -15.04 55.24
C ASP A 608 -8.39 -14.27 56.12
N GLN A 609 -7.98 -13.82 57.31
CA GLN A 609 -8.79 -13.05 58.26
C GLN A 609 -8.84 -11.54 57.96
N THR A 610 -8.28 -11.09 56.83
CA THR A 610 -8.09 -9.66 56.52
C THR A 610 -8.58 -9.28 55.13
N LEU A 611 -9.66 -9.92 54.68
CA LEU A 611 -10.26 -9.75 53.37
C LEU A 611 -10.72 -8.30 53.15
N SER A 612 -10.48 -7.79 51.96
CA SER A 612 -10.88 -6.42 51.57
C SER A 612 -12.05 -6.37 50.58
N LYS A 613 -12.48 -7.54 50.06
CA LYS A 613 -13.56 -7.69 49.07
C LYS A 613 -14.09 -9.12 49.07
N TYR A 614 -15.33 -9.30 48.63
CA TYR A 614 -16.03 -10.58 48.50
C TYR A 614 -16.04 -11.33 49.83
N ASN A 615 -16.67 -10.73 50.82
CA ASN A 615 -16.70 -11.21 52.18
C ASN A 615 -18.08 -11.01 52.83
N PHE A 616 -18.61 -12.12 53.34
CA PHE A 616 -19.93 -12.24 53.96
C PHE A 616 -19.86 -12.61 55.46
N SER A 617 -18.68 -12.50 56.10
CA SER A 617 -18.55 -12.59 57.56
C SER A 617 -17.74 -11.42 58.10
N GLU A 618 -18.24 -10.76 59.15
CA GLU A 618 -17.53 -9.68 59.85
C GLU A 618 -16.21 -10.16 60.48
N GLU A 619 -16.06 -11.48 60.71
CA GLU A 619 -14.85 -12.06 61.29
C GLU A 619 -13.63 -12.03 60.35
N TYR A 620 -13.85 -12.00 59.03
CA TYR A 620 -12.80 -12.17 58.02
C TYR A 620 -12.36 -10.86 57.36
N GLY A 621 -12.85 -9.69 57.82
CA GLY A 621 -12.41 -8.38 57.32
C GLY A 621 -13.58 -7.47 56.88
N VAL A 622 -13.40 -6.76 55.77
CA VAL A 622 -14.39 -5.81 55.24
C VAL A 622 -15.63 -6.58 54.77
N PHE A 623 -16.77 -6.38 55.44
CA PHE A 623 -18.04 -7.00 55.06
C PHE A 623 -18.67 -6.25 53.86
N ASP A 624 -18.85 -6.93 52.74
CA ASP A 624 -19.54 -6.41 51.54
C ASP A 624 -20.71 -7.29 51.07
N ASN A 625 -20.84 -8.50 51.62
CA ASN A 625 -21.87 -9.49 51.29
C ASN A 625 -21.93 -9.84 49.79
N LEU A 626 -20.79 -9.79 49.08
CA LEU A 626 -20.67 -10.17 47.67
C LEU A 626 -20.15 -11.61 47.53
N TYR A 627 -20.90 -12.44 46.79
CA TYR A 627 -20.58 -13.85 46.53
C TYR A 627 -20.13 -14.14 45.10
N MET A 628 -20.25 -13.16 44.20
CA MET A 628 -19.99 -13.28 42.75
C MET A 628 -18.91 -12.31 42.30
N LEU A 629 -17.99 -12.74 41.44
CA LEU A 629 -17.03 -11.84 40.80
C LEU A 629 -17.72 -10.74 39.99
N THR A 630 -17.14 -9.53 40.03
CA THR A 630 -17.54 -8.42 39.16
C THR A 630 -16.73 -8.47 37.86
N ALA A 631 -17.25 -7.91 36.78
CA ALA A 631 -16.59 -7.80 35.47
C ALA A 631 -15.11 -7.35 35.48
N LYS A 632 -14.68 -6.58 36.49
CA LYS A 632 -13.28 -6.12 36.65
C LYS A 632 -12.32 -7.15 37.28
N ASP A 633 -12.88 -8.14 37.96
CA ASP A 633 -12.18 -9.12 38.81
C ASP A 633 -12.33 -10.53 38.20
N ASP A 634 -13.31 -10.72 37.31
CA ASP A 634 -13.41 -11.89 36.45
C ASP A 634 -12.31 -11.85 35.39
N ALA A 635 -11.37 -12.81 35.46
CA ALA A 635 -10.22 -12.87 34.58
C ALA A 635 -10.57 -13.12 33.11
N ALA A 636 -11.63 -13.88 32.85
CA ALA A 636 -12.08 -14.14 31.48
C ALA A 636 -12.73 -12.90 30.89
N HIS A 637 -13.58 -12.22 31.65
CA HIS A 637 -14.21 -10.97 31.22
C HIS A 637 -13.16 -9.86 30.99
N PHE A 638 -12.21 -9.72 31.91
CA PHE A 638 -11.14 -8.72 31.82
C PHE A 638 -10.20 -8.95 30.63
N MET A 639 -9.75 -10.19 30.40
CA MET A 639 -8.78 -10.48 29.33
C MET A 639 -9.42 -10.65 27.94
N TRP A 640 -10.62 -11.24 27.84
CA TRP A 640 -11.23 -11.58 26.55
C TRP A 640 -12.35 -10.61 26.12
N SER A 641 -12.88 -9.80 27.05
CA SER A 641 -13.95 -8.82 26.81
C SER A 641 -15.25 -9.45 26.27
N GLY A 642 -16.24 -8.61 25.92
CA GLY A 642 -17.55 -9.08 25.43
C GLY A 642 -18.32 -9.86 26.49
N ASN A 643 -19.04 -10.91 26.08
CA ASN A 643 -19.84 -11.75 26.99
C ASN A 643 -19.08 -12.97 27.53
N TRP A 644 -17.75 -12.97 27.42
CA TRP A 644 -16.90 -13.95 28.10
C TRP A 644 -16.88 -13.69 29.60
N ARG A 645 -16.94 -14.76 30.39
CA ARG A 645 -16.78 -14.72 31.85
C ARG A 645 -16.31 -16.06 32.40
N MET A 646 -15.99 -16.10 33.68
CA MET A 646 -15.78 -17.33 34.43
C MET A 646 -17.12 -18.08 34.59
N PRO A 647 -17.14 -19.42 34.49
CA PRO A 647 -18.31 -20.24 34.78
C PRO A 647 -18.64 -20.26 36.27
N THR A 648 -19.91 -20.48 36.62
CA THR A 648 -20.34 -20.70 38.03
C THR A 648 -20.11 -22.15 38.48
N GLY A 649 -20.22 -22.41 39.79
CA GLY A 649 -20.18 -23.75 40.36
C GLY A 649 -21.33 -24.64 39.85
N ASP A 650 -22.50 -24.04 39.58
CA ASP A 650 -23.63 -24.71 38.94
C ASP A 650 -23.34 -25.07 37.47
N GLU A 651 -22.65 -24.20 36.73
CA GLU A 651 -22.29 -24.46 35.32
C GLU A 651 -21.20 -25.54 35.20
N TRP A 652 -20.22 -25.54 36.10
CA TRP A 652 -19.27 -26.65 36.26
C TRP A 652 -19.99 -27.96 36.61
N SER A 653 -20.99 -27.90 37.51
CA SER A 653 -21.81 -29.06 37.87
C SER A 653 -22.66 -29.55 36.70
N ALA A 654 -23.19 -28.65 35.87
CA ALA A 654 -23.91 -28.98 34.65
C ALA A 654 -22.98 -29.66 33.62
N LEU A 655 -21.79 -29.11 33.37
CA LEU A 655 -20.77 -29.72 32.50
C LEU A 655 -20.39 -31.13 32.99
N LYS A 656 -20.16 -31.30 34.29
CA LYS A 656 -19.86 -32.61 34.90
C LYS A 656 -20.98 -33.63 34.71
N ASN A 657 -22.23 -33.23 34.93
CA ASN A 657 -23.35 -34.17 35.02
C ASN A 657 -24.01 -34.44 33.65
N PHE A 658 -24.06 -33.46 32.76
CA PHE A 658 -24.78 -33.56 31.48
C PHE A 658 -23.90 -33.90 30.29
N CYS A 659 -22.58 -33.64 30.31
CA CYS A 659 -21.67 -34.05 29.23
C CYS A 659 -21.11 -35.47 29.39
N THR A 660 -20.40 -35.95 28.37
CA THR A 660 -19.62 -37.20 28.35
C THR A 660 -18.14 -36.85 28.48
N TRP A 661 -17.40 -37.58 29.33
CA TRP A 661 -16.01 -37.26 29.67
C TRP A 661 -15.08 -38.44 29.36
N THR A 662 -14.04 -38.23 28.56
CA THR A 662 -13.06 -39.24 28.15
C THR A 662 -11.65 -38.76 28.47
N TRP A 663 -10.89 -39.54 29.25
CA TRP A 663 -9.50 -39.22 29.57
C TRP A 663 -8.61 -39.57 28.39
N GLU A 664 -7.93 -38.58 27.82
CA GLU A 664 -7.09 -38.76 26.64
C GLU A 664 -5.81 -37.90 26.69
N LYS A 665 -4.84 -38.25 25.84
CA LYS A 665 -3.58 -37.51 25.70
C LYS A 665 -3.57 -36.81 24.35
N ARG A 666 -3.51 -35.49 24.36
CA ARG A 666 -3.54 -34.64 23.16
C ARG A 666 -2.26 -33.79 23.12
N ASN A 667 -1.52 -33.89 22.02
CA ASN A 667 -0.21 -33.23 21.82
C ASN A 667 0.77 -33.37 23.01
N GLY A 668 0.80 -34.55 23.65
CA GLY A 668 1.67 -34.83 24.79
C GLY A 668 1.09 -34.44 26.16
N VAL A 669 -0.02 -33.71 26.22
CA VAL A 669 -0.69 -33.29 27.45
C VAL A 669 -1.87 -34.21 27.78
N TRP A 670 -1.96 -34.67 29.02
CA TRP A 670 -3.12 -35.42 29.53
C TRP A 670 -4.27 -34.48 29.90
N GLY A 671 -5.51 -34.94 29.77
CA GLY A 671 -6.69 -34.19 30.19
C GLY A 671 -7.98 -34.91 29.82
N TYR A 672 -9.10 -34.22 30.04
CA TYR A 672 -10.42 -34.71 29.63
C TYR A 672 -10.87 -34.06 28.33
N LYS A 673 -11.24 -34.90 27.36
CA LYS A 673 -12.17 -34.50 26.30
C LYS A 673 -13.59 -34.54 26.86
N VAL A 674 -14.31 -33.42 26.73
CA VAL A 674 -15.67 -33.26 27.23
C VAL A 674 -16.60 -33.02 26.05
N SER A 675 -17.45 -33.99 25.74
CA SER A 675 -18.39 -33.98 24.62
C SER A 675 -19.83 -33.71 25.07
N GLY A 676 -20.61 -33.02 24.25
CA GLY A 676 -22.05 -32.90 24.42
C GLY A 676 -22.78 -34.25 24.33
N LYS A 677 -24.09 -34.25 24.58
CA LYS A 677 -24.97 -35.43 24.42
C LYS A 677 -26.07 -35.16 23.40
N GLY A 678 -26.71 -36.22 22.91
CA GLY A 678 -27.78 -36.12 21.91
C GLY A 678 -27.30 -35.44 20.62
N SER A 679 -28.00 -34.41 20.17
CA SER A 679 -27.65 -33.59 19.01
C SER A 679 -26.28 -32.90 19.10
N TYR A 680 -25.74 -32.72 20.31
CA TYR A 680 -24.44 -32.07 20.54
C TYR A 680 -23.28 -33.06 20.68
N SER A 681 -23.49 -34.35 20.38
CA SER A 681 -22.48 -35.40 20.55
C SER A 681 -21.22 -35.25 19.67
N GLY A 682 -21.32 -34.52 18.56
CA GLY A 682 -20.16 -34.14 17.74
C GLY A 682 -19.32 -32.99 18.31
N ASN A 683 -19.85 -32.24 19.27
CA ASN A 683 -19.22 -31.05 19.83
C ASN A 683 -18.41 -31.42 21.08
N SER A 684 -17.17 -30.95 21.18
CA SER A 684 -16.31 -31.23 22.35
C SER A 684 -15.25 -30.17 22.63
N ILE A 685 -14.96 -29.94 23.91
CA ILE A 685 -13.79 -29.20 24.39
C ILE A 685 -12.73 -30.16 24.96
N PHE A 686 -11.49 -29.66 25.14
CA PHE A 686 -10.44 -30.36 25.88
C PHE A 686 -10.04 -29.53 27.11
N LEU A 687 -10.09 -30.15 28.29
CA LEU A 687 -9.66 -29.60 29.57
C LEU A 687 -8.32 -30.25 29.95
N PRO A 688 -7.17 -29.57 29.78
CA PRO A 688 -5.89 -30.15 30.11
C PRO A 688 -5.72 -30.30 31.63
N ALA A 689 -5.03 -31.36 32.05
CA ALA A 689 -4.62 -31.62 33.42
C ALA A 689 -3.43 -30.70 33.78
N GLY A 690 -3.70 -29.42 34.04
CA GLY A 690 -2.67 -28.42 34.29
C GLY A 690 -2.24 -28.27 35.75
N GLY A 691 -2.82 -29.02 36.68
CA GLY A 691 -2.52 -28.92 38.10
C GLY A 691 -2.81 -27.53 38.68
N PHE A 692 -1.96 -27.07 39.59
CA PHE A 692 -2.10 -25.76 40.25
C PHE A 692 -0.78 -25.15 40.70
N MET A 693 -0.80 -23.86 41.03
CA MET A 693 0.31 -23.13 41.64
C MET A 693 0.06 -22.87 43.13
N SER A 694 1.01 -23.22 43.99
CA SER A 694 1.02 -22.89 45.42
C SER A 694 2.43 -22.45 45.82
N GLY A 695 2.55 -21.32 46.51
CA GLY A 695 3.82 -20.61 46.56
C GLY A 695 4.32 -20.32 45.14
N SER A 696 5.59 -20.57 44.88
CA SER A 696 6.20 -20.47 43.53
C SER A 696 6.22 -21.81 42.75
N GLU A 697 5.60 -22.87 43.27
CA GLU A 697 5.73 -24.23 42.73
C GLU A 697 4.45 -24.67 42.01
N ARG A 698 4.63 -25.42 40.90
CA ARG A 698 3.55 -26.04 40.14
C ARG A 698 3.38 -27.49 40.57
N SER A 699 2.22 -27.83 41.10
CA SER A 699 1.87 -29.17 41.59
C SER A 699 0.87 -29.86 40.65
N LEU A 700 0.99 -31.19 40.52
CA LEU A 700 0.04 -32.07 39.84
C LEU A 700 -0.22 -31.79 38.33
N ALA A 701 0.64 -31.01 37.67
CA ALA A 701 0.56 -30.80 36.24
C ALA A 701 0.86 -32.10 35.48
N GLY A 702 -0.07 -32.51 34.62
CA GLY A 702 -0.05 -33.77 33.87
C GLY A 702 -0.83 -34.92 34.52
N SER A 703 -1.31 -34.77 35.76
CA SER A 703 -2.14 -35.77 36.46
C SER A 703 -3.55 -35.24 36.80
N ASP A 704 -3.64 -33.98 37.23
CA ASP A 704 -4.86 -33.37 37.75
C ASP A 704 -5.16 -32.05 37.02
N GLY A 705 -6.42 -31.62 37.01
CA GLY A 705 -6.83 -30.29 36.52
C GLY A 705 -7.63 -29.56 37.58
N TYR A 706 -7.30 -28.28 37.84
CA TYR A 706 -8.02 -27.41 38.78
C TYR A 706 -8.39 -26.09 38.11
N TYR A 707 -9.68 -25.73 38.21
CA TYR A 707 -10.29 -24.62 37.49
C TYR A 707 -11.17 -23.79 38.41
N TRP A 708 -11.04 -22.46 38.40
CA TRP A 708 -11.91 -21.60 39.20
C TRP A 708 -13.35 -21.54 38.69
N ALA A 709 -14.29 -21.33 39.60
CA ALA A 709 -15.63 -20.82 39.33
C ALA A 709 -15.74 -19.33 39.74
N SER A 710 -16.75 -18.61 39.27
CA SER A 710 -16.95 -17.18 39.52
C SER A 710 -17.56 -16.84 40.90
N ASP A 711 -17.88 -17.86 41.70
CA ASP A 711 -18.79 -17.80 42.85
C ASP A 711 -18.20 -18.41 44.13
N LEU A 712 -18.59 -17.84 45.27
CA LEU A 712 -18.28 -18.32 46.61
C LEU A 712 -19.32 -19.33 47.10
N TYR A 713 -18.91 -20.21 48.01
CA TYR A 713 -19.87 -21.08 48.70
C TYR A 713 -20.53 -20.34 49.87
N GLU A 714 -21.79 -19.92 49.70
CA GLU A 714 -22.54 -19.10 50.67
C GLU A 714 -22.64 -19.70 52.09
N LYS A 715 -22.46 -21.02 52.23
CA LYS A 715 -22.50 -21.75 53.51
C LYS A 715 -21.11 -22.13 54.04
N GLY A 716 -20.05 -21.69 53.36
CA GLY A 716 -18.66 -21.95 53.69
C GLY A 716 -18.00 -20.79 54.44
N VAL A 717 -16.67 -20.73 54.39
CA VAL A 717 -15.90 -19.59 54.87
C VAL A 717 -15.61 -18.61 53.72
N PRO A 718 -15.62 -17.28 53.95
CA PRO A 718 -15.40 -16.30 52.88
C PRO A 718 -14.01 -16.36 52.23
N SER A 719 -13.02 -17.00 52.88
CA SER A 719 -11.66 -17.17 52.37
C SER A 719 -11.53 -18.21 51.24
N GLU A 720 -12.59 -18.97 50.93
CA GLU A 720 -12.61 -20.03 49.94
C GLU A 720 -13.64 -19.79 48.84
N ALA A 721 -13.38 -20.28 47.62
CA ALA A 721 -14.27 -20.17 46.47
C ALA A 721 -14.50 -21.54 45.80
N PHE A 722 -15.53 -21.64 44.97
CA PHE A 722 -15.76 -22.86 44.19
C PHE A 722 -14.67 -23.07 43.13
N ALA A 723 -14.18 -24.30 43.04
CA ALA A 723 -13.22 -24.73 42.03
C ALA A 723 -13.58 -26.14 41.53
N PHE A 724 -13.60 -26.33 40.21
CA PHE A 724 -13.76 -27.65 39.62
C PHE A 724 -12.42 -28.35 39.53
N GLY A 725 -12.31 -29.53 40.13
CA GLY A 725 -11.10 -30.34 40.15
C GLY A 725 -11.35 -31.75 39.62
N PHE A 726 -10.37 -32.30 38.90
CA PHE A 726 -10.42 -33.67 38.39
C PHE A 726 -9.04 -34.34 38.34
N ASP A 727 -9.07 -35.66 38.39
CA ASP A 727 -7.96 -36.56 38.04
C ASP A 727 -8.47 -37.60 37.02
N SER A 728 -7.66 -38.59 36.65
CA SER A 728 -8.08 -39.62 35.67
C SER A 728 -9.30 -40.48 36.09
N SER A 729 -9.61 -40.52 37.39
CA SER A 729 -10.61 -41.39 38.03
C SER A 729 -11.82 -40.64 38.61
N ASP A 730 -11.64 -39.46 39.19
CA ASP A 730 -12.70 -38.64 39.80
C ASP A 730 -12.76 -37.20 39.23
N LYS A 731 -13.92 -36.57 39.34
CA LYS A 731 -14.15 -35.16 39.00
C LYS A 731 -15.25 -34.59 39.88
N LYS A 732 -14.94 -33.51 40.62
CA LYS A 732 -15.88 -32.90 41.57
C LYS A 732 -15.66 -31.39 41.72
N LEU A 733 -16.70 -30.73 42.18
CA LEU A 733 -16.63 -29.34 42.62
C LEU A 733 -16.11 -29.34 44.06
N TYR A 734 -15.06 -28.56 44.30
CA TYR A 734 -14.44 -28.33 45.59
C TYR A 734 -14.71 -26.89 46.04
N VAL A 735 -14.55 -26.64 47.33
CA VAL A 735 -14.42 -25.30 47.91
C VAL A 735 -12.96 -25.18 48.33
N LEU A 736 -12.20 -24.23 47.77
CA LEU A 736 -10.74 -24.17 47.89
C LEU A 736 -10.22 -22.75 48.19
N PRO A 737 -9.05 -22.62 48.86
CA PRO A 737 -8.51 -21.32 49.28
C PRO A 737 -8.14 -20.39 48.11
N ARG A 738 -8.71 -19.17 48.14
CA ARG A 738 -8.72 -18.20 47.01
C ARG A 738 -7.35 -17.69 46.56
N GLN A 739 -6.35 -17.73 47.44
CA GLN A 739 -4.97 -17.33 47.14
C GLN A 739 -4.21 -18.27 46.20
N THR A 740 -4.75 -19.48 45.95
CA THR A 740 -4.12 -20.53 45.14
C THR A 740 -4.23 -20.21 43.64
N GLY A 741 -3.20 -20.52 42.86
CA GLY A 741 -3.25 -20.31 41.41
C GLY A 741 -3.90 -21.49 40.68
N TYR A 742 -5.16 -21.36 40.28
CA TYR A 742 -5.86 -22.31 39.41
C TYR A 742 -6.08 -21.75 38.00
N LEU A 743 -6.44 -22.61 37.07
CA LEU A 743 -6.70 -22.23 35.68
C LEU A 743 -8.10 -21.61 35.54
N VAL A 744 -8.32 -20.89 34.45
CA VAL A 744 -9.63 -20.37 34.07
C VAL A 744 -10.00 -20.88 32.68
N ARG A 745 -11.14 -21.56 32.59
CA ARG A 745 -11.79 -21.96 31.33
C ARG A 745 -13.00 -21.06 31.13
N PRO A 746 -12.96 -20.08 30.21
CA PRO A 746 -14.07 -19.16 29.99
C PRO A 746 -15.33 -19.86 29.49
N VAL A 747 -16.47 -19.24 29.79
CA VAL A 747 -17.76 -19.49 29.13
C VAL A 747 -18.28 -18.22 28.47
N TYR A 748 -18.95 -18.39 27.35
CA TYR A 748 -19.65 -17.34 26.62
C TYR A 748 -21.14 -17.45 26.92
N ALA A 749 -21.71 -16.40 27.50
CA ALA A 749 -23.15 -16.25 27.65
C ALA A 749 -23.69 -15.46 26.45
N GLU A 750 -24.75 -15.94 25.80
CA GLU A 750 -25.40 -15.13 24.78
C GLU A 750 -26.04 -13.88 25.42
N PRO A 751 -25.96 -12.71 24.80
CA PRO A 751 -26.50 -11.50 25.38
C PRO A 751 -28.04 -11.60 25.41
N THR A 752 -28.60 -11.47 26.62
CA THR A 752 -30.05 -11.43 26.78
C THR A 752 -30.54 -10.06 26.31
N SER A 753 -31.25 -10.03 25.17
CA SER A 753 -31.78 -8.80 24.58
C SER A 753 -32.82 -8.12 25.47
N VAL A 754 -32.92 -6.80 25.38
CA VAL A 754 -33.97 -6.04 26.07
C VAL A 754 -35.33 -6.34 25.43
N SER A 755 -36.23 -6.93 26.22
CA SER A 755 -37.62 -7.16 25.80
C SER A 755 -38.52 -5.95 26.01
N TRP A 756 -38.23 -5.13 27.04
CA TRP A 756 -39.02 -3.95 27.39
C TRP A 756 -38.22 -2.94 28.22
N VAL A 757 -38.66 -1.68 28.22
CA VAL A 757 -38.21 -0.65 29.17
C VAL A 757 -39.42 0.10 29.70
N SER A 758 -39.46 0.39 31.00
CA SER A 758 -40.48 1.22 31.65
C SER A 758 -39.86 2.45 32.30
N LEU A 759 -40.72 3.40 32.68
CA LEU A 759 -40.39 4.51 33.58
C LEU A 759 -41.29 4.42 34.82
N ASP A 760 -40.80 4.95 35.93
CA ASP A 760 -41.54 5.16 37.18
C ASP A 760 -42.68 6.20 37.07
N CYS A 761 -42.78 6.94 35.95
CA CYS A 761 -43.91 7.80 35.64
C CYS A 761 -44.37 7.70 34.17
N ARG A 762 -45.62 8.11 33.91
CA ARG A 762 -46.22 8.16 32.56
C ARG A 762 -46.78 9.54 32.22
N VAL A 763 -47.54 10.14 33.14
CA VAL A 763 -47.95 11.55 33.13
C VAL A 763 -47.85 12.04 34.56
N ASP A 764 -47.27 13.22 34.77
CA ASP A 764 -47.01 13.75 36.11
C ASP A 764 -46.74 15.26 36.08
N CYS A 765 -46.50 15.86 37.25
CA CYS A 765 -46.20 17.27 37.43
C CYS A 765 -44.94 17.49 38.28
N ILE A 766 -44.30 18.65 38.10
CA ILE A 766 -43.07 19.05 38.80
C ILE A 766 -43.10 20.57 39.05
N TYR A 767 -42.67 21.04 40.23
CA TYR A 767 -42.77 22.47 40.51
C TYR A 767 -41.62 23.29 39.89
N PHE A 768 -41.85 24.58 39.64
CA PHE A 768 -40.88 25.50 39.06
C PHE A 768 -39.53 25.48 39.82
N GLY A 769 -38.45 25.23 39.09
CA GLY A 769 -37.10 25.13 39.66
C GLY A 769 -36.78 23.83 40.39
N GLU A 770 -37.76 22.95 40.61
CA GLU A 770 -37.51 21.66 41.23
C GLU A 770 -36.79 20.70 40.30
N SER A 771 -36.15 19.71 40.92
CA SER A 771 -35.54 18.58 40.23
C SER A 771 -36.05 17.28 40.81
N ARG A 772 -36.29 16.28 39.96
CA ARG A 772 -36.71 14.94 40.36
C ARG A 772 -35.81 13.90 39.72
N GLN A 773 -35.63 12.75 40.36
CA GLN A 773 -35.00 11.59 39.75
C GLN A 773 -36.11 10.75 39.09
N LEU A 774 -35.96 10.43 37.80
CA LEU A 774 -36.76 9.39 37.14
C LEU A 774 -35.94 8.10 37.05
N THR A 775 -36.63 6.97 37.14
CA THR A 775 -36.04 5.64 37.14
C THR A 775 -36.54 4.89 35.92
N ALA A 776 -35.61 4.41 35.09
CA ALA A 776 -35.91 3.51 33.99
C ALA A 776 -35.58 2.08 34.40
N THR A 777 -36.54 1.16 34.23
CA THR A 777 -36.32 -0.26 34.49
C THR A 777 -36.29 -1.02 33.17
N VAL A 778 -35.21 -1.74 32.93
CA VAL A 778 -34.98 -2.55 31.73
C VAL A 778 -35.35 -4.00 32.04
N TYR A 779 -36.11 -4.62 31.13
CA TYR A 779 -36.59 -6.00 31.27
C TYR A 779 -36.12 -6.89 30.11
N PRO A 780 -35.85 -8.19 30.37
CA PRO A 780 -35.77 -8.80 31.70
C PRO A 780 -34.62 -8.21 32.53
N GLU A 781 -34.66 -8.35 33.85
CA GLU A 781 -33.58 -7.88 34.74
C GLU A 781 -32.25 -8.64 34.50
N THR A 782 -32.27 -9.72 33.72
CA THR A 782 -31.11 -10.44 33.22
C THR A 782 -30.59 -9.92 31.87
N ALA A 783 -31.18 -8.86 31.31
CA ALA A 783 -30.73 -8.26 30.05
C ALA A 783 -29.27 -7.79 30.15
N THR A 784 -28.49 -8.09 29.12
CA THR A 784 -27.02 -7.91 29.16
C THR A 784 -26.59 -6.45 29.02
N ASP A 785 -27.43 -5.61 28.41
CA ASP A 785 -27.27 -4.16 28.47
C ASP A 785 -28.52 -3.51 29.10
N GLN A 786 -28.37 -3.08 30.36
CA GLN A 786 -29.43 -2.41 31.12
C GLN A 786 -29.38 -0.88 31.02
N ARG A 787 -28.49 -0.34 30.17
CA ARG A 787 -28.28 1.11 30.09
C ARG A 787 -29.35 1.75 29.22
N VAL A 788 -29.72 2.97 29.61
CA VAL A 788 -30.59 3.85 28.82
C VAL A 788 -29.95 5.23 28.62
N THR A 789 -30.31 5.87 27.53
CA THR A 789 -30.03 7.27 27.20
C THR A 789 -31.30 8.09 27.40
N TRP A 790 -31.14 9.34 27.83
CA TRP A 790 -32.25 10.23 28.19
C TRP A 790 -32.33 11.46 27.28
N SER A 791 -33.56 11.86 26.95
CA SER A 791 -33.85 13.07 26.18
C SER A 791 -35.15 13.74 26.62
N SER A 792 -35.23 15.06 26.49
CA SER A 792 -36.47 15.84 26.60
C SER A 792 -36.84 16.37 25.20
N ASP A 793 -38.12 16.37 24.85
CA ASP A 793 -38.62 17.04 23.64
C ASP A 793 -38.62 18.58 23.77
N ASN A 794 -38.63 19.10 25.00
CA ASN A 794 -38.66 20.53 25.31
C ASN A 794 -37.79 20.83 26.55
N PRO A 795 -36.45 20.82 26.40
CA PRO A 795 -35.51 21.01 27.51
C PRO A 795 -35.61 22.40 28.17
N ASP A 796 -36.17 23.39 27.47
CA ASP A 796 -36.44 24.74 27.98
C ASP A 796 -37.59 24.77 29.00
N ILE A 797 -38.38 23.70 29.10
CA ILE A 797 -39.48 23.56 30.06
C ILE A 797 -39.12 22.52 31.12
N VAL A 798 -38.70 21.31 30.72
CA VAL A 798 -38.07 20.34 31.62
C VAL A 798 -36.84 19.74 30.96
N SER A 799 -35.67 20.00 31.52
CA SER A 799 -34.40 19.40 31.11
C SER A 799 -34.22 18.02 31.77
N VAL A 800 -33.39 17.15 31.17
CA VAL A 800 -33.05 15.84 31.75
C VAL A 800 -31.56 15.53 31.56
N THR A 801 -30.94 14.97 32.60
CA THR A 801 -29.54 14.49 32.56
C THR A 801 -29.48 13.04 32.08
N GLN A 802 -28.32 12.58 31.61
CA GLN A 802 -28.11 11.17 31.23
C GLN A 802 -28.19 10.16 32.40
N LYS A 803 -28.41 10.63 33.63
CA LYS A 803 -28.74 9.78 34.78
C LYS A 803 -30.25 9.74 35.11
N GLY A 804 -31.12 10.37 34.32
CA GLY A 804 -32.56 10.43 34.57
C GLY A 804 -33.03 11.54 35.52
N ARG A 805 -32.12 12.37 36.05
CA ARG A 805 -32.50 13.54 36.85
C ARG A 805 -33.10 14.61 35.95
N VAL A 806 -34.38 14.92 36.13
CA VAL A 806 -35.12 15.98 35.45
C VAL A 806 -35.06 17.29 36.24
N THR A 807 -35.20 18.44 35.59
CA THR A 807 -35.25 19.77 36.24
C THR A 807 -36.16 20.72 35.49
N ALA A 808 -37.14 21.29 36.20
CA ALA A 808 -38.17 22.18 35.66
C ALA A 808 -37.71 23.64 35.58
N ALA A 809 -38.07 24.33 34.51
CA ALA A 809 -37.86 25.76 34.36
C ALA A 809 -38.80 26.59 35.25
N MET A 810 -38.47 27.86 35.44
CA MET A 810 -39.30 28.85 36.17
C MET A 810 -40.45 29.42 35.32
N LYS A 811 -41.10 28.60 34.50
CA LYS A 811 -42.19 29.00 33.58
C LYS A 811 -43.12 27.81 33.28
N PRO A 812 -44.42 28.05 33.01
CA PRO A 812 -45.38 26.99 32.71
C PRO A 812 -45.13 26.36 31.33
N GLY A 813 -45.42 25.06 31.21
CA GLY A 813 -45.40 24.29 29.98
C GLY A 813 -45.45 22.79 30.24
N VAL A 814 -45.31 22.02 29.16
CA VAL A 814 -45.28 20.55 29.18
C VAL A 814 -44.05 20.07 28.40
N ALA A 815 -43.41 19.00 28.86
CA ALA A 815 -42.30 18.32 28.18
C ALA A 815 -42.39 16.80 28.35
N THR A 816 -42.08 16.04 27.30
CA THR A 816 -41.99 14.58 27.33
C THR A 816 -40.54 14.14 27.49
N ILE A 817 -40.27 13.48 28.62
CA ILE A 817 -38.99 12.84 28.90
C ILE A 817 -39.04 11.41 28.34
N THR A 818 -38.03 11.04 27.56
CA THR A 818 -37.88 9.71 26.95
C THR A 818 -36.61 9.05 27.47
N ALA A 819 -36.73 7.82 27.96
CA ALA A 819 -35.61 6.90 28.15
C ALA A 819 -35.57 5.91 26.99
N THR A 820 -34.42 5.77 26.34
CA THR A 820 -34.19 4.89 25.18
C THR A 820 -33.07 3.92 25.50
N THR A 821 -33.22 2.62 25.23
CA THR A 821 -32.14 1.62 25.37
C THR A 821 -30.92 1.99 24.51
N VAL A 822 -29.72 1.55 24.88
CA VAL A 822 -28.48 1.92 24.14
C VAL A 822 -28.47 1.43 22.68
N ASP A 823 -29.15 0.32 22.39
CA ASP A 823 -29.40 -0.17 21.02
C ASP A 823 -30.37 0.72 20.20
N GLY A 824 -31.08 1.65 20.83
CA GLY A 824 -32.05 2.55 20.22
C GLY A 824 -33.46 1.97 20.05
N GLU A 825 -33.67 0.67 20.28
CA GLU A 825 -34.89 -0.05 19.89
C GLU A 825 -36.08 0.22 20.80
N ARG A 826 -35.88 0.28 22.12
CA ARG A 826 -36.95 0.33 23.12
C ARG A 826 -37.00 1.68 23.81
N LYS A 827 -38.22 2.22 23.99
CA LYS A 827 -38.45 3.58 24.49
C LYS A 827 -39.59 3.64 25.49
N ALA A 828 -39.32 4.19 26.66
CA ALA A 828 -40.32 4.57 27.65
C ALA A 828 -40.43 6.10 27.73
N ARG A 829 -41.64 6.61 27.99
CA ARG A 829 -41.93 8.06 28.00
C ARG A 829 -42.74 8.46 29.22
N CYS A 830 -42.40 9.62 29.78
CA CYS A 830 -43.14 10.29 30.83
C CYS A 830 -43.36 11.76 30.45
N THR A 831 -44.62 12.21 30.44
CA THR A 831 -44.99 13.60 30.16
C THR A 831 -45.09 14.38 31.47
N LEU A 832 -44.32 15.47 31.58
CA LEU A 832 -44.23 16.31 32.77
C LEU A 832 -44.80 17.71 32.50
N SER A 833 -45.75 18.12 33.33
CA SER A 833 -46.28 19.49 33.36
C SER A 833 -45.63 20.30 34.49
N THR A 834 -45.12 21.49 34.19
CA THR A 834 -44.50 22.36 35.21
C THR A 834 -45.54 23.21 35.92
N MET A 835 -45.58 23.19 37.25
CA MET A 835 -46.52 23.98 38.06
C MET A 835 -45.77 24.94 39.00
N LYS A 836 -46.43 25.99 39.50
CA LYS A 836 -45.85 26.84 40.56
C LYS A 836 -46.18 26.23 41.93
N ALA A 837 -45.21 26.20 42.85
CA ALA A 837 -45.41 25.60 44.17
C ALA A 837 -46.46 26.37 44.99
N VAL A 838 -47.44 25.65 45.55
CA VAL A 838 -48.42 26.19 46.50
C VAL A 838 -47.82 26.14 47.90
N THR A 839 -47.58 27.30 48.51
CA THR A 839 -47.03 27.40 49.86
C THR A 839 -48.12 27.22 50.93
N LEU A 840 -47.76 26.62 52.08
CA LEU A 840 -48.61 26.56 53.26
C LEU A 840 -48.63 27.92 53.96
N ALA A 841 -49.81 28.47 54.19
CA ALA A 841 -50.04 29.54 55.16
C ALA A 841 -50.47 28.88 56.49
N ASP A 842 -49.51 28.39 57.28
CA ASP A 842 -49.80 27.99 58.66
C ASP A 842 -50.04 29.25 59.49
N ILE A 843 -51.32 29.55 59.71
CA ILE A 843 -51.79 30.69 60.49
C ILE A 843 -52.10 30.32 61.95
N GLY A 844 -51.65 29.14 62.40
CA GLY A 844 -51.74 28.70 63.80
C GLY A 844 -53.10 28.12 64.20
N LEU A 845 -53.91 27.68 63.23
CA LEU A 845 -55.24 27.09 63.41
C LEU A 845 -55.20 25.55 63.39
N SER A 846 -56.36 24.89 63.53
CA SER A 846 -56.48 23.43 63.50
C SER A 846 -55.94 22.79 62.21
N VAL A 847 -56.10 23.48 61.07
CA VAL A 847 -55.61 23.07 59.75
C VAL A 847 -54.66 24.09 59.12
N ASN A 848 -53.85 23.64 58.17
CA ASN A 848 -52.99 24.51 57.37
C ASN A 848 -53.74 25.03 56.15
N TRP A 849 -53.72 26.34 55.91
CA TRP A 849 -54.42 26.95 54.78
C TRP A 849 -53.51 27.09 53.55
N ALA A 850 -54.07 27.00 52.35
CA ALA A 850 -53.33 27.22 51.11
C ALA A 850 -53.04 28.72 50.87
N SER A 851 -51.85 29.03 50.34
CA SER A 851 -51.51 30.42 50.00
C SER A 851 -52.36 31.00 48.85
N CYS A 852 -52.96 30.18 47.98
CA CYS A 852 -53.78 30.60 46.85
C CYS A 852 -55.10 29.80 46.76
N ASN A 853 -55.99 30.20 45.84
CA ASN A 853 -57.20 29.41 45.51
C ASN A 853 -56.85 28.23 44.59
N VAL A 854 -57.69 27.20 44.57
CA VAL A 854 -57.60 26.13 43.57
C VAL A 854 -57.73 26.76 42.17
N GLY A 855 -56.83 26.38 41.25
CA GLY A 855 -56.69 27.00 39.92
C GLY A 855 -55.86 28.29 39.87
N ALA A 856 -55.51 28.90 41.00
CA ALA A 856 -54.75 30.16 41.04
C ALA A 856 -53.22 29.93 41.08
N SER A 857 -52.47 30.70 40.29
CA SER A 857 -51.00 30.71 40.25
C SER A 857 -50.36 31.70 41.23
N SER A 858 -51.15 32.46 41.98
CA SER A 858 -50.72 33.44 42.98
C SER A 858 -51.79 33.61 44.07
N ARG A 859 -51.47 34.28 45.18
CA ARG A 859 -52.45 34.49 46.27
C ARG A 859 -53.49 35.56 45.91
N GLU A 860 -53.11 36.43 44.96
CA GLU A 860 -53.87 37.53 44.39
C GLU A 860 -54.87 37.05 43.33
N GLU A 861 -54.57 35.97 42.60
CA GLU A 861 -55.47 35.39 41.60
C GLU A 861 -56.74 34.78 42.22
N TYR A 862 -57.87 35.02 41.55
CA TYR A 862 -59.18 34.54 41.98
C TYR A 862 -59.35 33.01 41.91
N GLY A 863 -58.55 32.33 41.09
CA GLY A 863 -58.66 30.87 40.87
C GLY A 863 -59.83 30.46 39.99
N ASP A 864 -60.04 29.15 39.93
CA ASP A 864 -61.12 28.51 39.19
C ASP A 864 -62.42 28.49 40.02
N TYR A 865 -63.55 28.50 39.34
CA TYR A 865 -64.89 28.48 39.95
C TYR A 865 -65.51 27.10 39.79
N PHE A 866 -65.93 26.52 40.90
CA PHE A 866 -66.50 25.17 40.98
C PHE A 866 -67.92 25.25 41.51
N ALA A 867 -68.86 24.49 40.93
CA ALA A 867 -70.08 24.14 41.64
C ALA A 867 -69.76 23.11 42.73
N TRP A 868 -70.57 23.10 43.79
CA TRP A 868 -70.27 22.32 44.98
C TRP A 868 -70.29 20.81 44.68
N GLY A 869 -69.18 20.12 45.00
CA GLY A 869 -68.99 18.71 44.69
C GLY A 869 -68.67 18.40 43.23
N GLU A 870 -68.25 19.39 42.43
CA GLU A 870 -67.67 19.15 41.11
C GLU A 870 -66.15 19.34 41.11
N THR A 871 -65.42 18.43 40.49
CA THR A 871 -63.94 18.44 40.43
C THR A 871 -63.36 19.13 39.20
N GLN A 872 -64.18 19.69 38.33
CA GLN A 872 -63.78 20.37 37.09
C GLN A 872 -64.53 21.70 36.95
N PRO A 873 -63.85 22.82 36.64
CA PRO A 873 -64.51 24.11 36.52
C PRO A 873 -65.26 24.23 35.20
N LYS A 874 -66.28 25.10 35.15
CA LYS A 874 -67.10 25.34 33.96
C LYS A 874 -67.23 26.82 33.65
N ASN A 875 -67.42 27.14 32.36
CA ASN A 875 -67.70 28.50 31.88
C ASN A 875 -69.15 28.92 32.21
N GLY A 876 -69.40 29.11 33.49
CA GLY A 876 -70.70 29.45 34.05
C GLY A 876 -71.56 28.24 34.39
N TYR A 877 -72.33 28.39 35.47
CA TYR A 877 -73.19 27.35 36.01
C TYR A 877 -74.66 27.76 35.99
N PHE A 878 -75.49 26.85 35.51
CA PHE A 878 -76.95 26.98 35.46
C PHE A 878 -77.53 25.59 35.76
N PRO A 879 -78.81 25.46 36.16
CA PRO A 879 -79.34 24.18 36.57
C PRO A 879 -78.96 23.05 35.62
N GLY A 880 -79.22 23.22 34.31
CA GLY A 880 -78.97 22.26 33.22
C GLY A 880 -77.53 21.77 33.00
N ASN A 881 -76.52 22.30 33.70
CA ASN A 881 -75.14 21.79 33.62
C ASN A 881 -74.53 21.38 34.97
N TYR A 882 -75.28 21.45 36.08
CA TYR A 882 -74.79 21.03 37.40
C TYR A 882 -74.86 19.51 37.57
N LEU A 883 -73.73 18.89 37.92
CA LEU A 883 -73.52 17.44 37.95
C LEU A 883 -74.54 16.68 38.81
N TRP A 884 -74.94 17.26 39.94
CA TRP A 884 -75.80 16.60 40.91
C TRP A 884 -77.29 16.93 40.76
N TYR A 885 -77.70 17.50 39.63
CA TYR A 885 -79.12 17.61 39.25
C TYR A 885 -79.49 16.61 38.15
N ASP A 886 -80.58 15.89 38.38
CA ASP A 886 -81.32 15.21 37.32
C ASP A 886 -82.11 16.23 36.48
N HIS A 887 -82.06 16.11 35.15
CA HIS A 887 -82.72 17.04 34.23
C HIS A 887 -83.89 16.42 33.47
N PRO A 888 -85.05 17.11 33.39
CA PRO A 888 -85.29 18.50 33.76
C PRO A 888 -85.78 18.72 35.22
N SER A 889 -85.80 17.68 36.06
CA SER A 889 -86.48 17.69 37.36
C SER A 889 -85.84 18.62 38.40
N THR A 890 -84.54 18.91 38.30
CA THR A 890 -83.70 19.59 39.32
C THR A 890 -83.71 18.87 40.68
N MET A 891 -83.95 17.56 40.66
CA MET A 891 -83.81 16.70 41.83
C MET A 891 -82.34 16.38 42.08
N LEU A 892 -81.94 16.38 43.34
CA LEU A 892 -80.58 16.06 43.78
C LEU A 892 -80.31 14.56 43.66
N THR A 893 -79.20 14.21 43.02
CA THR A 893 -78.77 12.81 42.83
C THR A 893 -77.75 12.35 43.86
N LYS A 894 -77.05 13.28 44.55
CA LYS A 894 -76.07 13.03 45.61
C LYS A 894 -76.10 14.14 46.67
N TYR A 895 -75.62 13.85 47.88
CA TYR A 895 -75.53 14.75 49.04
C TYR A 895 -76.87 15.36 49.46
N ASN A 896 -77.91 14.56 49.60
CA ASN A 896 -79.23 15.04 49.93
C ASN A 896 -79.77 14.38 51.21
N GLY A 897 -80.39 15.21 52.04
CA GLY A 897 -81.03 14.80 53.31
C GLY A 897 -82.54 14.97 53.32
N ASP A 898 -83.15 15.44 52.23
CA ASP A 898 -84.58 15.71 52.14
C ASP A 898 -85.20 14.97 50.93
N ALA A 899 -86.08 14.01 51.21
CA ALA A 899 -86.74 13.19 50.19
C ALA A 899 -87.67 14.00 49.26
N SER A 900 -88.05 15.23 49.63
CA SER A 900 -88.81 16.13 48.74
C SER A 900 -87.99 16.67 47.57
N CYS A 901 -86.66 16.60 47.66
CA CYS A 901 -85.72 17.23 46.73
C CYS A 901 -84.80 16.24 45.99
N GLY A 902 -84.99 14.92 46.12
CA GLY A 902 -84.24 13.90 45.38
C GLY A 902 -83.86 12.66 46.20
N ASN A 903 -82.84 11.92 45.74
CA ASN A 903 -82.37 10.70 46.39
C ASN A 903 -81.65 11.02 47.71
N VAL A 904 -82.10 10.48 48.83
CA VAL A 904 -81.50 10.74 50.15
C VAL A 904 -80.33 9.79 50.42
N ASP A 905 -79.13 10.36 50.60
CA ASP A 905 -77.93 9.64 51.03
C ASP A 905 -77.42 10.11 52.42
N ASN A 906 -77.98 11.21 52.94
CA ASN A 906 -77.62 11.84 54.21
C ASN A 906 -76.13 12.22 54.36
N LYS A 907 -75.33 12.25 53.29
CA LYS A 907 -73.93 12.70 53.37
C LYS A 907 -73.87 14.19 53.73
N VAL A 908 -72.99 14.56 54.66
CA VAL A 908 -72.90 15.93 55.21
C VAL A 908 -71.57 16.64 54.92
N ILE A 909 -70.56 15.90 54.47
CA ILE A 909 -69.28 16.39 53.95
C ILE A 909 -69.10 15.79 52.55
N LEU A 910 -68.39 16.47 51.65
CA LEU A 910 -67.98 15.94 50.35
C LEU A 910 -67.12 14.67 50.49
N ASP A 911 -67.35 13.69 49.61
CA ASP A 911 -66.45 12.56 49.41
C ASP A 911 -65.13 13.03 48.76
N ARG A 912 -64.05 12.29 49.00
CA ARG A 912 -62.70 12.61 48.50
C ARG A 912 -62.62 12.68 46.97
N GLU A 913 -63.42 11.87 46.27
CA GLU A 913 -63.52 11.85 44.81
C GLU A 913 -64.28 13.05 44.21
N ASP A 914 -65.07 13.78 45.00
CA ASP A 914 -65.87 14.93 44.57
C ASP A 914 -65.28 16.28 45.03
N ASP A 915 -64.16 16.25 45.77
CA ASP A 915 -63.46 17.43 46.28
C ASP A 915 -62.48 17.97 45.23
N ALA A 916 -62.77 19.15 44.66
CA ALA A 916 -61.93 19.76 43.64
C ALA A 916 -60.50 20.08 44.10
N ALA A 917 -60.31 20.46 45.37
CA ALA A 917 -58.97 20.68 45.91
C ALA A 917 -58.18 19.37 45.94
N HIS A 918 -58.85 18.27 46.29
CA HIS A 918 -58.22 16.95 46.26
C HIS A 918 -57.93 16.47 44.84
N ALA A 919 -58.88 16.63 43.92
CA ALA A 919 -58.75 16.15 42.55
C ALA A 919 -57.68 16.92 41.75
N ILE A 920 -57.49 18.21 42.02
CA ILE A 920 -56.60 19.09 41.23
C ILE A 920 -55.20 19.22 41.87
N TRP A 921 -55.10 19.29 43.20
CA TRP A 921 -53.81 19.42 43.90
C TRP A 921 -53.31 18.14 44.56
N GLY A 922 -54.18 17.14 44.74
CA GLY A 922 -53.81 15.83 45.27
C GLY A 922 -53.23 15.85 46.69
N GLY A 923 -52.56 14.75 47.04
CA GLY A 923 -51.82 14.62 48.29
C GLY A 923 -52.69 14.81 49.53
N LYS A 924 -52.43 15.89 50.27
CA LYS A 924 -53.09 16.22 51.55
C LYS A 924 -54.12 17.36 51.47
N TRP A 925 -54.37 17.91 50.28
CA TRP A 925 -55.27 19.03 50.10
C TRP A 925 -56.73 18.58 50.01
N ARG A 926 -57.61 19.36 50.64
CA ARG A 926 -59.07 19.19 50.64
C ARG A 926 -59.80 20.53 50.80
N THR A 927 -61.09 20.56 50.54
CA THR A 927 -61.97 21.71 50.74
C THR A 927 -62.33 21.83 52.23
N PRO A 928 -62.14 23.00 52.87
CA PRO A 928 -62.39 23.20 54.31
C PRO A 928 -63.84 23.00 54.74
N THR A 929 -64.06 22.52 55.97
CA THR A 929 -65.40 22.40 56.56
C THR A 929 -65.94 23.76 57.02
N ALA A 930 -67.23 23.84 57.36
CA ALA A 930 -67.85 25.08 57.82
C ALA A 930 -67.28 25.51 59.18
N GLU A 931 -66.93 24.53 60.02
CA GLU A 931 -66.27 24.71 61.32
C GLU A 931 -64.85 25.27 61.17
N GLU A 932 -64.09 24.80 60.17
CA GLU A 932 -62.74 25.30 59.87
C GLU A 932 -62.77 26.74 59.32
N TRP A 933 -63.74 27.06 58.46
CA TRP A 933 -63.99 28.44 58.04
C TRP A 933 -64.41 29.34 59.20
N GLN A 934 -65.25 28.84 60.13
CA GLN A 934 -65.67 29.60 61.31
C GLN A 934 -64.48 29.84 62.26
N GLU A 935 -63.64 28.82 62.50
CA GLU A 935 -62.38 28.97 63.26
C GLU A 935 -61.48 30.05 62.64
N LEU A 936 -61.32 30.05 61.30
CA LEU A 936 -60.55 31.05 60.58
C LEU A 936 -61.11 32.47 60.77
N ILE A 937 -62.43 32.64 60.63
CA ILE A 937 -63.11 33.93 60.81
C ILE A 937 -62.90 34.44 62.24
N ASP A 938 -63.17 33.60 63.25
CA ASP A 938 -63.13 33.97 64.66
C ASP A 938 -61.69 34.18 65.20
N SER A 939 -60.71 33.44 64.68
CA SER A 939 -59.33 33.47 65.17
C SER A 939 -58.44 34.53 64.53
N CYS A 940 -58.93 35.25 63.51
CA CYS A 940 -58.19 36.32 62.84
C CYS A 940 -58.77 37.72 63.12
N THR A 941 -57.94 38.75 62.97
CA THR A 941 -58.36 40.13 62.76
C THR A 941 -58.34 40.43 61.26
N TRP A 942 -59.40 41.04 60.74
CA TRP A 942 -59.61 41.20 59.31
C TRP A 942 -59.56 42.66 58.86
N GLU A 943 -58.79 42.93 57.82
CA GLU A 943 -58.70 44.23 57.15
C GLU A 943 -58.92 44.06 55.64
N THR A 944 -59.47 45.08 54.98
CA THR A 944 -59.53 45.13 53.51
C THR A 944 -58.21 45.68 52.99
N VAL A 945 -57.58 44.96 52.06
CA VAL A 945 -56.36 45.43 51.38
C VAL A 945 -56.44 45.19 49.87
N GLU A 946 -55.61 45.91 49.13
CA GLU A 946 -55.38 45.70 47.70
C GLU A 946 -53.93 45.25 47.52
N ILE A 947 -53.71 44.12 46.86
CA ILE A 947 -52.40 43.54 46.56
C ILE A 947 -52.33 43.33 45.05
N ASP A 948 -51.32 43.90 44.40
CA ASP A 948 -51.10 43.87 42.94
C ASP A 948 -52.36 44.18 42.10
N GLY A 949 -53.18 45.13 42.58
CA GLY A 949 -54.42 45.58 41.94
C GLY A 949 -55.65 44.70 42.22
N VAL A 950 -55.51 43.65 43.03
CA VAL A 950 -56.64 42.81 43.47
C VAL A 950 -57.04 43.15 44.89
N LYS A 951 -58.31 43.51 45.08
CA LYS A 951 -58.92 43.76 46.39
C LYS A 951 -59.28 42.44 47.07
N GLY A 952 -59.13 42.40 48.39
CA GLY A 952 -59.53 41.25 49.20
C GLY A 952 -59.46 41.53 50.69
N LYS A 953 -59.70 40.49 51.50
CA LYS A 953 -59.47 40.52 52.94
C LYS A 953 -58.09 39.93 53.28
N ARG A 954 -57.32 40.66 54.09
CA ARG A 954 -56.18 40.11 54.81
C ARG A 954 -56.63 39.75 56.22
N GLY A 955 -56.53 38.47 56.57
CA GLY A 955 -56.75 37.96 57.92
C GLY A 955 -55.40 37.75 58.60
N VAL A 956 -55.17 38.45 59.71
CA VAL A 956 -53.97 38.26 60.54
C VAL A 956 -54.38 37.44 61.77
N SER A 957 -53.66 36.36 62.04
CA SER A 957 -53.93 35.48 63.18
C SER A 957 -53.78 36.23 64.51
N LYS A 958 -54.70 36.00 65.46
CA LYS A 958 -54.61 36.53 66.83
C LYS A 958 -53.51 35.86 67.68
N ASN A 959 -52.81 34.87 67.11
CA ASN A 959 -51.67 34.17 67.71
C ASN A 959 -50.38 35.04 67.65
N PRO A 960 -49.52 35.05 68.69
CA PRO A 960 -48.31 35.91 68.78
C PRO A 960 -47.28 35.79 67.64
N ASN A 961 -47.39 34.82 66.72
CA ASN A 961 -46.50 34.68 65.57
C ASN A 961 -46.90 35.50 64.32
N PHE A 962 -48.02 36.24 64.35
CA PHE A 962 -48.44 37.23 63.33
C PHE A 962 -48.51 36.74 61.86
N TYR A 963 -48.82 35.48 61.63
CA TYR A 963 -49.07 34.97 60.28
C TYR A 963 -50.36 35.54 59.67
N SER A 964 -50.39 35.72 58.34
CA SER A 964 -51.54 36.30 57.63
C SER A 964 -51.94 35.51 56.38
N ILE A 965 -53.24 35.40 56.12
CA ILE A 965 -53.83 34.91 54.87
C ILE A 965 -54.42 36.07 54.06
N PHE A 966 -54.40 35.98 52.73
CA PHE A 966 -55.12 36.90 51.83
C PHE A 966 -56.16 36.14 51.01
N LEU A 967 -57.40 36.64 51.04
CA LEU A 967 -58.55 36.11 50.33
C LEU A 967 -59.05 37.17 49.34
N PRO A 968 -58.79 37.04 48.03
CA PRO A 968 -59.25 38.01 47.03
C PRO A 968 -60.78 38.05 46.94
N PHE A 969 -61.33 39.18 46.50
CA PHE A 969 -62.77 39.34 46.26
C PHE A 969 -63.16 38.74 44.90
N ALA A 970 -63.25 37.41 44.85
CA ALA A 970 -63.54 36.65 43.64
C ALA A 970 -64.99 36.75 43.15
N GLY A 971 -65.95 37.03 44.04
CA GLY A 971 -67.37 36.91 43.72
C GLY A 971 -67.80 35.45 43.48
N GLY A 972 -68.93 35.27 42.82
CA GLY A 972 -69.45 33.95 42.43
C GLY A 972 -70.23 33.99 41.12
N CYS A 973 -70.18 32.94 40.31
CA CYS A 973 -70.86 32.88 39.01
C CYS A 973 -72.13 32.03 39.06
N TYR A 974 -73.26 32.64 38.68
CA TYR A 974 -74.58 32.00 38.60
C TYR A 974 -75.30 32.47 37.34
N GLY A 975 -75.65 31.54 36.46
CA GLY A 975 -76.31 31.81 35.17
C GLY A 975 -75.41 32.37 34.06
N SER A 976 -74.18 32.82 34.38
CA SER A 976 -73.20 33.33 33.42
C SER A 976 -71.77 32.87 33.77
N SER A 977 -70.80 33.15 32.88
CA SER A 977 -69.37 32.94 33.14
C SER A 977 -68.70 34.10 33.89
N GLU A 978 -69.42 35.20 34.15
CA GLU A 978 -68.91 36.34 34.90
C GLU A 978 -69.27 36.19 36.38
N ALA A 979 -68.31 36.42 37.27
CA ALA A 979 -68.54 36.33 38.70
C ALA A 979 -69.13 37.65 39.22
N ASP A 980 -70.35 37.57 39.76
CA ASP A 980 -71.03 38.69 40.40
C ASP A 980 -70.35 39.05 41.72
N GLY A 981 -70.31 40.33 42.06
CA GLY A 981 -69.58 40.86 43.23
C GLY A 981 -68.05 40.80 43.16
N LYS A 982 -67.46 40.43 42.01
CA LYS A 982 -65.99 40.38 41.84
C LYS A 982 -65.35 41.76 42.05
N GLY A 983 -64.40 41.84 42.98
CA GLY A 983 -63.77 43.07 43.47
C GLY A 983 -64.42 43.67 44.72
N GLU A 984 -65.57 43.15 45.17
CA GLU A 984 -66.33 43.64 46.33
C GLU A 984 -66.67 42.55 47.37
N ILE A 985 -66.81 41.30 46.95
CA ILE A 985 -67.17 40.14 47.77
C ILE A 985 -66.19 38.99 47.51
N GLY A 986 -65.70 38.36 48.57
CA GLY A 986 -64.98 37.08 48.50
C GLY A 986 -65.89 35.99 49.05
N GLU A 987 -66.34 35.08 48.20
CA GLU A 987 -67.21 33.97 48.60
C GLU A 987 -66.53 32.64 48.27
N TYR A 988 -66.48 31.73 49.22
CA TYR A 988 -65.66 30.52 49.15
C TYR A 988 -66.42 29.27 49.59
N TRP A 989 -66.26 28.17 48.86
CA TRP A 989 -66.93 26.92 49.23
C TRP A 989 -66.40 26.32 50.54
N SER A 990 -67.32 25.74 51.31
CA SER A 990 -67.03 24.71 52.29
C SER A 990 -67.37 23.33 51.74
N SER A 991 -66.72 22.28 52.22
CA SER A 991 -67.13 20.88 52.01
C SER A 991 -68.38 20.48 52.80
N SER A 992 -68.86 21.32 53.74
CA SER A 992 -70.02 21.02 54.58
C SER A 992 -71.37 21.33 53.92
N ARG A 993 -72.29 20.37 54.00
CA ARG A 993 -73.69 20.50 53.61
C ARG A 993 -74.51 21.24 54.66
N VAL A 994 -75.47 22.07 54.22
CA VAL A 994 -76.45 22.71 55.12
C VAL A 994 -77.46 21.68 55.63
N LEU A 995 -77.64 21.63 56.96
CA LEU A 995 -78.46 20.61 57.62
C LEU A 995 -79.91 21.05 57.90
N ASN A 996 -80.13 22.34 58.18
CA ASN A 996 -81.41 22.85 58.71
C ASN A 996 -82.15 23.85 57.78
N ASN A 997 -81.59 24.18 56.61
CA ASN A 997 -82.20 25.07 55.60
C ASN A 997 -82.45 24.30 54.29
N ASN A 998 -82.57 25.04 53.18
CA ASN A 998 -82.77 24.55 51.82
C ASN A 998 -81.77 23.42 51.44
N PRO A 999 -82.23 22.20 51.15
CA PRO A 999 -81.37 21.06 50.83
C PRO A 999 -80.62 21.21 49.50
N ARG A 1000 -80.88 22.26 48.70
CA ARG A 1000 -80.11 22.62 47.48
C ARG A 1000 -78.93 23.56 47.76
N ASN A 1001 -78.73 23.97 49.03
CA ASN A 1001 -77.61 24.82 49.44
C ASN A 1001 -76.47 24.01 50.09
N ALA A 1002 -75.27 24.56 50.05
CA ALA A 1002 -74.10 24.15 50.86
C ALA A 1002 -73.56 25.37 51.61
N TYR A 1003 -72.72 25.16 52.63
CA TYR A 1003 -72.14 26.27 53.35
C TYR A 1003 -71.03 26.95 52.53
N SER A 1004 -70.97 28.27 52.61
CA SER A 1004 -69.89 29.09 52.06
C SER A 1004 -69.43 30.12 53.09
N ALA A 1005 -68.17 30.55 53.00
CA ALA A 1005 -67.65 31.66 53.79
C ALA A 1005 -67.69 32.95 52.96
N LYS A 1006 -68.31 34.00 53.50
CA LYS A 1006 -68.42 35.31 52.85
C LYS A 1006 -67.59 36.38 53.55
N PHE A 1007 -66.80 37.08 52.75
CA PHE A 1007 -65.92 38.17 53.11
C PHE A 1007 -66.36 39.42 52.35
N TYR A 1008 -66.99 40.36 53.04
CA TYR A 1008 -67.54 41.58 52.44
C TYR A 1008 -66.59 42.77 52.58
N LEU A 1009 -66.62 43.69 51.61
CA LEU A 1009 -65.86 44.94 51.66
C LEU A 1009 -66.10 45.75 52.95
N TYR A 1010 -67.36 45.86 53.42
CA TYR A 1010 -67.77 46.79 54.49
C TYR A 1010 -68.47 46.16 55.72
N VAL A 1011 -68.76 44.86 55.75
CA VAL A 1011 -69.44 44.19 56.88
C VAL A 1011 -68.67 42.96 57.37
N GLU A 1012 -69.05 42.45 58.55
CA GLU A 1012 -68.40 41.30 59.18
C GLU A 1012 -68.49 40.03 58.32
N SER A 1013 -67.41 39.26 58.32
CA SER A 1013 -67.31 38.02 57.54
C SER A 1013 -67.98 36.88 58.30
N HIS A 1014 -68.71 36.02 57.60
CA HIS A 1014 -69.56 35.00 58.23
C HIS A 1014 -69.79 33.80 57.31
N ILE A 1015 -70.24 32.69 57.90
CA ILE A 1015 -70.73 31.52 57.16
C ILE A 1015 -72.18 31.76 56.73
N THR A 1016 -72.51 31.41 55.49
CA THR A 1016 -73.86 31.49 54.93
C THR A 1016 -74.21 30.22 54.16
N ASP A 1017 -75.47 30.09 53.72
CA ASP A 1017 -75.90 29.07 52.78
C ASP A 1017 -75.99 29.60 51.34
N THR A 1018 -75.30 28.92 50.42
CA THR A 1018 -75.25 29.29 48.99
C THR A 1018 -75.80 28.15 48.13
N PRO A 1019 -76.58 28.42 47.06
CA PRO A 1019 -77.02 27.38 46.12
C PRO A 1019 -75.84 26.63 45.53
N ARG A 1020 -75.86 25.29 45.62
CA ARG A 1020 -74.72 24.43 45.22
C ARG A 1020 -74.30 24.56 43.76
N LEU A 1021 -75.24 24.95 42.89
CA LEU A 1021 -74.97 25.21 41.48
C LEU A 1021 -74.24 26.54 41.24
N THR A 1022 -73.92 27.34 42.26
CA THR A 1022 -73.10 28.55 42.11
C THR A 1022 -71.65 28.15 41.92
N GLY A 1023 -70.98 28.68 40.90
CA GLY A 1023 -69.53 28.54 40.79
C GLY A 1023 -68.84 29.46 41.79
N LEU A 1024 -68.09 28.90 42.74
CA LEU A 1024 -67.27 29.63 43.71
C LEU A 1024 -65.83 29.11 43.72
N PRO A 1025 -64.83 29.94 44.06
CA PRO A 1025 -63.48 29.48 44.32
C PRO A 1025 -63.40 28.62 45.60
N ILE A 1026 -62.36 27.80 45.65
CA ILE A 1026 -62.00 27.01 46.83
C ILE A 1026 -60.64 27.48 47.34
N ARG A 1027 -60.57 27.85 48.62
CA ARG A 1027 -59.32 28.05 49.36
C ARG A 1027 -59.04 26.77 50.13
N ALA A 1028 -58.19 25.91 49.59
CA ALA A 1028 -57.97 24.57 50.16
C ALA A 1028 -57.27 24.62 51.54
N VAL A 1029 -57.47 23.56 52.31
CA VAL A 1029 -56.76 23.28 53.55
C VAL A 1029 -56.09 21.92 53.49
N ALA A 1030 -55.13 21.71 54.39
CA ALA A 1030 -54.47 20.44 54.61
C ALA A 1030 -54.35 20.16 56.11
N ASP A 1031 -54.57 18.90 56.48
CA ASP A 1031 -54.37 18.42 57.84
C ASP A 1031 -52.91 18.63 58.29
N LYS A 1032 -52.70 18.71 59.61
CA LYS A 1032 -51.41 18.98 60.26
C LYS A 1032 -50.57 17.73 60.45
#